data_AF-D1C732-F1
#
_entry.id   AF-D1C732-F1
#
_cell.length_a   1.000
_cell.length_b   1.000
_cell.length_c   1.000
_cell.angle_alpha   90.00
_cell.angle_beta   90.00
_cell.angle_gamma   90.00
#
_symmetry.space_group_name_H-M   'P 1'
#
loop_
_entity.id
_entity.type
_entity.pdbx_description
1 polymer ?
#
loop_
_entity_poly.entity_id
_entity_poly.type
_entity_poly.pdbx_seq_one_letter_code
_entity_poly.pdbx_strand_id
1 'polypeptide(L)'
;MANYGHELQFGVFITPQSQDPEAVVELARLAERVGLDLVTFQDHPYQPRFLDAWTLLSWVAGQTERIHLAPNVANLPLRSPAVLARAAASLDLLSGGRLALGLGAGAFWDAIAAMGGRRLSPGEAVDALDEAIDVIRAIWDTTAARSLRFAGEHYRLEGARPGPVPAHDIPIWIGGYKPRMLRLIGRKADGWLPSLGYIQLGDIAAGNRIIDEAARAAGRDPREIRRLVNVSGRFSSSRGGFLNGPSEQWVEDLLPLVVEDGIGTIILASDDPETIERFATEVAPALRAEAERAFPEGHFGVRIRRAAARARRHPGIDYDAVPPSLVDVAIEPGDTEYARVRSTYMRGGSPGIVLPVSSVEQVIDALAFARAHPHVPLSIRSGGHGISGRSTNDGGIVIDLGRMNRIEVLDPVARRVRLGPGARWGDVAAALAPYGLALSSGDYGGVGVGGLATAGGIGWLSRLHGLTIDHLRAVEMVLADGSVVRASEDENPDLFWAVRGAGANFGIVTSFEFEADAVGNVGWAQFVFDASDTAGFLERWGAAVESAPRDLTSFLVMGRPRRGQPLVAQVMAVVASDQPETIVDRLQPLATVAPLYDQYAVITPYASIMANAQGGYHDGQGEPVGRSGLIEHITPEFAAAAERLIRSGAVYFFQIRSVGGAVADVDPDATAYAHRSANFHVTAFGSNRARVDAEWDALHHHFTGIYLNFETDPRPERIADAFPPRTLQRLRELKARYDPDNVFRDNFNIAPGVLAR
;
A
#
# COMPACT_ATOMS: atom_id res chain seq x y z
N MET A 1 6.24 29.41 27.95
CA MET A 1 4.89 28.87 27.72
C MET A 1 5.05 27.44 27.24
N ALA A 2 4.41 26.47 27.90
CA ALA A 2 4.51 25.06 27.55
C ALA A 2 3.28 24.65 26.74
N ASN A 3 3.17 25.15 25.51
CA ASN A 3 2.20 24.64 24.54
C ASN A 3 2.95 23.76 23.53
N TYR A 4 2.37 22.61 23.20
CA TYR A 4 3.02 21.55 22.43
C TYR A 4 2.66 21.56 20.93
N GLY A 5 1.84 22.51 20.47
CA GLY A 5 1.50 22.68 19.04
C GLY A 5 0.45 21.69 18.50
N HIS A 6 -0.23 20.95 19.38
CA HIS A 6 -1.34 20.08 18.97
C HIS A 6 -2.58 20.90 18.63
N GLU A 7 -3.21 20.64 17.48
CA GLU A 7 -4.54 21.19 17.19
C GLU A 7 -5.52 20.90 18.32
N LEU A 8 -6.43 21.81 18.65
CA LEU A 8 -7.42 21.54 19.69
C LEU A 8 -8.45 20.50 19.25
N GLN A 9 -8.77 19.59 20.16
CA GLN A 9 -9.81 18.59 20.00
C GLN A 9 -10.82 18.67 21.14
N PHE A 10 -12.08 18.45 20.81
CA PHE A 10 -13.19 18.48 21.75
C PHE A 10 -13.93 17.17 21.70
N GLY A 11 -14.21 16.61 22.86
CA GLY A 11 -14.94 15.35 22.95
C GLY A 11 -15.94 15.31 24.08
N VAL A 12 -16.67 14.21 24.13
CA VAL A 12 -17.59 13.90 25.21
C VAL A 12 -17.24 12.56 25.85
N PHE A 13 -17.38 12.49 27.16
CA PHE A 13 -17.28 11.28 27.96
C PHE A 13 -18.68 10.90 28.45
N ILE A 14 -19.24 9.85 27.84
CA ILE A 14 -20.59 9.36 28.09
C ILE A 14 -20.55 8.15 29.02
N THR A 15 -21.48 8.09 29.97
CA THR A 15 -21.69 6.94 30.83
C THR A 15 -22.36 5.81 30.05
N PRO A 16 -21.78 4.60 29.98
CA PRO A 16 -22.31 3.51 29.16
C PRO A 16 -23.48 2.79 29.86
N GLN A 17 -24.55 3.49 30.24
CA GLN A 17 -25.68 2.92 30.97
C GLN A 17 -26.37 1.77 30.21
N SER A 18 -26.62 0.66 30.88
CA SER A 18 -27.31 -0.51 30.31
C SER A 18 -28.83 -0.46 30.40
N GLN A 19 -29.39 0.46 31.21
CA GLN A 19 -30.84 0.62 31.35
C GLN A 19 -31.49 1.21 30.09
N ASP A 20 -30.78 2.08 29.38
CA ASP A 20 -31.19 2.66 28.11
C ASP A 20 -29.98 2.71 27.16
N PRO A 21 -29.64 1.58 26.53
CA PRO A 21 -28.46 1.48 25.67
C PRO A 21 -28.57 2.33 24.41
N GLU A 22 -29.79 2.58 23.91
CA GLU A 22 -29.99 3.39 22.70
C GLU A 22 -29.71 4.86 22.98
N ALA A 23 -30.09 5.37 24.16
CA ALA A 23 -29.75 6.75 24.55
C ALA A 23 -28.23 7.00 24.53
N VAL A 24 -27.42 6.02 24.95
CA VAL A 24 -25.94 6.12 24.90
C VAL A 24 -25.44 6.27 23.46
N VAL A 25 -26.02 5.51 22.52
CA VAL A 25 -25.67 5.58 21.09
C VAL A 25 -26.14 6.89 20.46
N GLU A 26 -27.32 7.37 20.82
CA GLU A 26 -27.84 8.66 20.34
C GLU A 26 -27.01 9.85 20.82
N LEU A 27 -26.45 9.80 22.03
CA LEU A 27 -25.50 10.80 22.52
C LEU A 27 -24.19 10.79 21.70
N ALA A 28 -23.71 9.61 21.29
CA ALA A 28 -22.53 9.52 20.42
C ALA A 28 -22.82 10.06 19.00
N ARG A 29 -24.00 9.75 18.44
CA ARG A 29 -24.45 10.34 17.17
C ARG A 29 -24.65 11.85 17.28
N LEU A 30 -25.19 12.33 18.41
CA LEU A 30 -25.32 13.77 18.69
C LEU A 30 -23.94 14.42 18.66
N ALA A 31 -22.97 13.88 19.39
CA ALA A 31 -21.60 14.38 19.41
C ALA A 31 -21.01 14.53 18.00
N GLU A 32 -21.21 13.54 17.13
CA GLU A 32 -20.78 13.63 15.71
C GLU A 32 -21.55 14.72 14.93
N ARG A 33 -22.88 14.81 15.11
CA ARG A 33 -23.72 15.81 14.43
C ARG A 33 -23.37 17.23 14.80
N VAL A 34 -23.03 17.48 16.07
CA VAL A 34 -22.65 18.82 16.56
C VAL A 34 -21.17 19.14 16.36
N GLY A 35 -20.41 18.23 15.73
CA GLY A 35 -19.02 18.48 15.31
C GLY A 35 -17.97 18.25 16.39
N LEU A 36 -18.24 17.43 17.42
CA LEU A 36 -17.19 16.98 18.34
C LEU A 36 -16.29 15.94 17.66
N ASP A 37 -15.01 15.96 18.03
CA ASP A 37 -13.96 15.13 17.43
C ASP A 37 -13.93 13.71 18.01
N LEU A 38 -14.34 13.56 19.27
CA LEU A 38 -14.10 12.35 20.07
C LEU A 38 -15.28 12.00 20.98
N VAL A 39 -15.65 10.73 21.03
CA VAL A 39 -16.53 10.17 22.07
C VAL A 39 -15.80 9.09 22.84
N THR A 40 -15.97 9.10 24.16
CA THR A 40 -15.33 8.14 25.04
C THR A 40 -16.30 7.52 26.05
N PHE A 41 -16.01 6.29 26.47
CA PHE A 41 -16.85 5.53 27.40
C PHE A 41 -16.06 4.93 28.55
N GLN A 42 -16.67 4.89 29.73
CA GLN A 42 -16.04 4.31 30.92
C GLN A 42 -15.91 2.79 30.76
N ASP A 43 -14.74 2.22 31.06
CA ASP A 43 -14.55 0.77 31.06
C ASP A 43 -14.41 0.23 32.49
N HIS A 44 -15.56 -0.01 33.12
CA HIS A 44 -15.64 -0.71 34.41
C HIS A 44 -16.45 -2.00 34.25
N PRO A 45 -15.84 -3.10 33.75
CA PRO A 45 -16.55 -4.34 33.41
C PRO A 45 -17.31 -4.99 34.58
N TYR A 46 -16.94 -4.65 35.81
CA TYR A 46 -17.57 -5.12 37.05
C TYR A 46 -18.80 -4.30 37.48
N GLN A 47 -19.15 -3.22 36.77
CA GLN A 47 -20.35 -2.44 37.05
C GLN A 47 -21.54 -3.01 36.27
N PRO A 48 -22.53 -3.65 36.94
CA PRO A 48 -23.64 -4.32 36.24
C PRO A 48 -24.58 -3.34 35.51
N ARG A 49 -24.53 -2.06 35.87
CA ARG A 49 -25.29 -0.99 35.23
C ARG A 49 -24.66 -0.48 33.94
N PHE A 50 -23.47 -0.98 33.57
CA PHE A 50 -22.77 -0.54 32.38
C PHE A 50 -22.79 -1.61 31.29
N LEU A 51 -22.85 -1.15 30.05
CA LEU A 51 -22.53 -1.94 28.88
C LEU A 51 -21.03 -2.26 28.89
N ASP A 52 -20.64 -3.41 28.30
CA ASP A 52 -19.23 -3.65 28.00
C ASP A 52 -18.73 -2.57 27.02
N ALA A 53 -17.68 -1.86 27.41
CA ALA A 53 -17.18 -0.72 26.65
C ALA A 53 -16.71 -1.12 25.24
N TRP A 54 -16.12 -2.31 25.08
CA TRP A 54 -15.58 -2.73 23.77
C TRP A 54 -16.69 -3.07 22.78
N THR A 55 -17.74 -3.74 23.26
CA THR A 55 -18.96 -4.03 22.50
C THR A 55 -19.65 -2.73 22.09
N LEU A 56 -19.81 -1.79 23.02
CA LEU A 56 -20.41 -0.49 22.74
C LEU A 56 -19.59 0.33 21.72
N LEU A 57 -18.27 0.42 21.88
CA LEU A 57 -17.38 1.09 20.93
C LEU A 57 -17.55 0.52 19.51
N SER A 58 -17.62 -0.80 19.39
CA SER A 58 -17.81 -1.49 18.10
C SER A 58 -19.16 -1.18 17.48
N TRP A 59 -20.23 -1.11 18.29
CA TRP A 59 -21.55 -0.74 17.84
C TRP A 59 -21.60 0.72 17.38
N VAL A 60 -21.09 1.65 18.19
CA VAL A 60 -21.05 3.09 17.86
C VAL A 60 -20.21 3.34 16.59
N ALA A 61 -19.09 2.64 16.41
CA ALA A 61 -18.29 2.72 15.18
C ALA A 61 -19.11 2.42 13.92
N GLY A 62 -20.01 1.44 13.98
CA GLY A 62 -20.91 1.11 12.87
C GLY A 62 -22.09 2.06 12.70
N GLN A 63 -22.34 2.95 13.66
CA GLN A 63 -23.45 3.92 13.65
C GLN A 63 -22.99 5.38 13.44
N THR A 64 -21.70 5.57 13.19
CA THR A 64 -21.04 6.88 13.06
C THR A 64 -20.00 6.83 11.95
N GLU A 65 -19.70 7.96 11.32
CA GLU A 65 -18.82 7.99 10.15
C GLU A 65 -17.49 8.71 10.40
N ARG A 66 -17.45 9.69 11.31
CA ARG A 66 -16.33 10.64 11.45
C ARG A 66 -15.77 10.71 12.86
N ILE A 67 -16.61 10.58 13.90
CA ILE A 67 -16.17 10.77 15.28
C ILE A 67 -15.16 9.71 15.72
N HIS A 68 -14.11 10.13 16.42
CA HIS A 68 -13.13 9.24 17.02
C HIS A 68 -13.71 8.57 18.28
N LEU A 69 -13.17 7.39 18.60
CA LEU A 69 -13.70 6.50 19.63
C LEU A 69 -12.59 6.10 20.58
N ALA A 70 -12.84 6.12 21.90
CA ALA A 70 -11.90 5.59 22.87
C ALA A 70 -12.55 5.07 24.16
N PRO A 71 -11.98 4.05 24.82
CA PRO A 71 -12.27 3.82 26.24
C PRO A 71 -11.62 4.91 27.10
N ASN A 72 -12.26 5.30 28.20
CA ASN A 72 -11.79 6.34 29.14
C ASN A 72 -11.74 5.82 30.58
N VAL A 73 -10.79 4.98 30.96
CA VAL A 73 -9.76 4.27 30.18
C VAL A 73 -10.02 2.76 30.31
N ALA A 74 -9.51 1.93 29.40
CA ALA A 74 -9.72 0.49 29.43
C ALA A 74 -9.14 -0.16 30.71
N ASN A 75 -9.88 -1.10 31.30
CA ASN A 75 -9.44 -1.86 32.46
C ASN A 75 -8.45 -2.96 32.03
N LEU A 76 -7.16 -2.61 31.96
CA LEU A 76 -6.11 -3.55 31.54
C LEU A 76 -6.04 -4.83 32.39
N PRO A 77 -6.23 -4.81 33.73
CA PRO A 77 -6.16 -6.04 34.53
C PRO A 77 -7.15 -7.14 34.13
N LEU A 78 -8.27 -6.79 33.47
CA LEU A 78 -9.28 -7.71 32.96
C LEU A 78 -9.17 -7.96 31.44
N ARG A 79 -8.16 -7.40 30.77
CA ARG A 79 -7.96 -7.51 29.32
C ARG A 79 -6.55 -8.00 29.02
N SER A 80 -6.41 -9.14 28.34
CA SER A 80 -5.10 -9.60 27.86
C SER A 80 -4.53 -8.58 26.86
N PRO A 81 -3.31 -8.02 27.05
CA PRO A 81 -2.74 -7.03 26.14
C PRO A 81 -2.66 -7.54 24.70
N ALA A 82 -2.37 -8.83 24.52
CA ALA A 82 -2.26 -9.42 23.19
C ALA A 82 -3.59 -9.51 22.45
N VAL A 83 -4.66 -9.85 23.19
CA VAL A 83 -6.02 -9.90 22.64
C VAL A 83 -6.53 -8.48 22.40
N LEU A 84 -6.27 -7.57 23.34
CA LEU A 84 -6.63 -6.16 23.23
C LEU A 84 -5.98 -5.49 22.02
N ALA A 85 -4.70 -5.76 21.76
CA ALA A 85 -4.00 -5.25 20.58
C ALA A 85 -4.68 -5.68 19.27
N ARG A 86 -5.03 -6.97 19.15
CA ARG A 86 -5.77 -7.46 17.97
C ARG A 86 -7.15 -6.82 17.86
N ALA A 87 -7.88 -6.75 18.97
CA ALA A 87 -9.21 -6.17 19.00
C ALA A 87 -9.19 -4.69 18.61
N ALA A 88 -8.18 -3.94 19.06
CA ALA A 88 -7.96 -2.55 18.71
C ALA A 88 -7.61 -2.37 17.24
N ALA A 89 -6.67 -3.16 16.71
CA ALA A 89 -6.35 -3.11 15.27
C ALA A 89 -7.57 -3.45 14.40
N SER A 90 -8.38 -4.43 14.80
CA SER A 90 -9.61 -4.79 14.09
C SER A 90 -10.66 -3.68 14.13
N LEU A 91 -10.94 -3.11 15.30
CA LEU A 91 -11.89 -2.01 15.41
C LEU A 91 -11.40 -0.76 14.66
N ASP A 92 -10.09 -0.51 14.66
CA ASP A 92 -9.48 0.57 13.90
C ASP A 92 -9.67 0.38 12.38
N LEU A 93 -9.43 -0.83 11.86
CA LEU A 93 -9.72 -1.17 10.47
C LEU A 93 -11.20 -1.03 10.11
N LEU A 94 -12.10 -1.50 10.98
CA LEU A 94 -13.56 -1.43 10.76
C LEU A 94 -14.09 -0.01 10.83
N SER A 95 -13.51 0.83 11.67
CA SER A 95 -13.90 2.24 11.82
C SER A 95 -13.23 3.17 10.81
N GLY A 96 -12.23 2.70 10.06
CA GLY A 96 -11.48 3.52 9.11
C GLY A 96 -10.43 4.43 9.76
N GLY A 97 -9.80 4.00 10.85
CA GLY A 97 -8.73 4.74 11.52
C GLY A 97 -9.19 5.67 12.64
N ARG A 98 -10.33 5.40 13.28
CA ARG A 98 -10.96 6.32 14.25
C ARG A 98 -10.70 5.95 15.71
N LEU A 99 -9.94 4.90 16.00
CA LEU A 99 -9.76 4.40 17.38
C LEU A 99 -8.58 5.05 18.09
N ALA A 100 -8.77 5.47 19.34
CA ALA A 100 -7.69 5.66 20.31
C ALA A 100 -7.80 4.64 21.45
N LEU A 101 -6.66 4.21 22.00
CA LEU A 101 -6.61 3.22 23.06
C LEU A 101 -6.26 3.87 24.40
N GLY A 102 -7.29 4.29 25.15
CA GLY A 102 -7.12 4.66 26.55
C GLY A 102 -6.84 3.42 27.42
N LEU A 103 -5.76 3.42 28.20
CA LEU A 103 -5.36 2.32 29.09
C LEU A 103 -5.26 2.79 30.54
N GLY A 104 -5.82 1.99 31.44
CA GLY A 104 -5.71 2.15 32.89
C GLY A 104 -5.09 0.93 33.55
N ALA A 105 -4.20 1.16 34.52
CA ALA A 105 -3.59 0.10 35.34
C ALA A 105 -4.59 -0.57 36.32
N GLY A 106 -5.82 -0.04 36.43
CA GLY A 106 -6.84 -0.48 37.37
C GLY A 106 -6.81 0.26 38.71
N ALA A 107 -7.99 0.51 39.28
CA ALA A 107 -8.14 1.21 40.56
C ALA A 107 -8.98 0.44 41.59
N PHE A 108 -9.96 -0.35 41.15
CA PHE A 108 -10.92 -1.05 42.02
C PHE A 108 -10.56 -2.54 42.15
N TRP A 109 -9.51 -2.83 42.92
CA TRP A 109 -8.90 -4.17 42.99
C TRP A 109 -9.80 -5.29 43.49
N ASP A 110 -10.70 -5.01 44.44
CA ASP A 110 -11.61 -6.04 44.94
C ASP A 110 -12.59 -6.50 43.84
N ALA A 111 -13.10 -5.56 43.05
CA ALA A 111 -13.98 -5.85 41.91
C ALA A 111 -13.22 -6.52 40.75
N ILE A 112 -11.99 -6.07 40.47
CA ILE A 112 -11.10 -6.70 39.48
C ILE A 112 -10.79 -8.15 39.87
N ALA A 113 -10.42 -8.40 41.12
CA ALA A 113 -10.10 -9.75 41.60
C ALA A 113 -11.33 -10.66 41.61
N ALA A 114 -12.51 -10.13 41.95
CA ALA A 114 -13.77 -10.88 41.89
C ALA A 114 -14.11 -11.39 40.47
N MET A 115 -13.63 -10.69 39.44
CA MET A 115 -13.79 -11.06 38.03
C MET A 115 -12.58 -11.84 37.46
N GLY A 116 -11.70 -12.34 38.33
CA GLY A 116 -10.55 -13.17 37.92
C GLY A 116 -9.28 -12.40 37.54
N GLY A 117 -9.26 -11.07 37.72
CA GLY A 117 -8.05 -10.27 37.53
C GLY A 117 -7.00 -10.54 38.61
N ARG A 118 -5.71 -10.45 38.26
CA ARG A 118 -4.61 -10.57 39.23
C ARG A 118 -4.61 -9.36 40.15
N ARG A 119 -4.54 -9.58 41.47
CA ARG A 119 -4.35 -8.49 42.44
C ARG A 119 -2.88 -8.09 42.45
N LEU A 120 -2.58 -6.87 41.97
CA LEU A 120 -1.23 -6.31 41.94
C LEU A 120 -1.11 -5.19 42.96
N SER A 121 0.10 -4.99 43.50
CA SER A 121 0.42 -3.75 44.21
C SER A 121 0.40 -2.56 43.25
N PRO A 122 0.28 -1.31 43.75
CA PRO A 122 0.32 -0.13 42.88
C PRO A 122 1.60 -0.02 42.03
N GLY A 123 2.73 -0.52 42.51
CA GLY A 123 3.99 -0.56 41.75
C GLY A 123 3.92 -1.56 40.60
N GLU A 124 3.58 -2.81 40.92
CA GLU A 124 3.43 -3.91 39.95
C GLU A 124 2.35 -3.60 38.90
N ALA A 125 1.29 -2.87 39.23
CA ALA A 125 0.27 -2.48 38.27
C ALA A 125 0.81 -1.49 37.22
N VAL A 126 1.73 -0.60 37.60
CA VAL A 126 2.42 0.28 36.65
C VAL A 126 3.41 -0.51 35.80
N ASP A 127 4.13 -1.46 36.40
CA ASP A 127 5.10 -2.31 35.68
C ASP A 127 4.40 -3.25 34.68
N ALA A 128 3.25 -3.81 35.06
CA ALA A 128 2.39 -4.55 34.14
C ALA A 128 1.90 -3.67 32.99
N LEU A 129 1.46 -2.43 33.25
CA LEU A 129 1.07 -1.51 32.18
C LEU A 129 2.25 -1.18 31.25
N ASP A 130 3.46 -1.01 31.80
CA ASP A 130 4.70 -0.79 31.04
C ASP A 130 4.96 -1.94 30.05
N GLU A 131 4.89 -3.19 30.51
CA GLU A 131 5.03 -4.38 29.65
C GLU A 131 3.87 -4.54 28.66
N ALA A 132 2.65 -4.22 29.06
CA ALA A 132 1.48 -4.35 28.19
C ALA A 132 1.58 -3.44 26.96
N ILE A 133 2.11 -2.22 27.11
CA ILE A 133 2.34 -1.30 25.98
C ILE A 133 3.33 -1.91 24.99
N ASP A 134 4.40 -2.54 25.46
CA ASP A 134 5.37 -3.22 24.59
C ASP A 134 4.73 -4.40 23.84
N VAL A 135 3.94 -5.21 24.54
CA VAL A 135 3.20 -6.33 23.92
C VAL A 135 2.22 -5.83 22.85
N ILE A 136 1.49 -4.75 23.14
CA ILE A 136 0.52 -4.16 22.20
C ILE A 136 1.23 -3.64 20.95
N ARG A 137 2.26 -2.79 21.12
CA ARG A 137 3.03 -2.24 19.99
C ARG A 137 3.74 -3.34 19.20
N ALA A 138 4.27 -4.38 19.85
CA ALA A 138 4.90 -5.50 19.17
C ALA A 138 3.91 -6.29 18.30
N ILE A 139 2.65 -6.40 18.71
CA ILE A 139 1.61 -7.06 17.89
C ILE A 139 1.23 -6.21 16.69
N TRP A 140 1.18 -4.87 16.82
CA TRP A 140 0.90 -3.99 15.67
C TRP A 140 2.07 -3.88 14.69
N ASP A 141 3.31 -4.09 15.16
CA ASP A 141 4.50 -4.10 14.29
C ASP A 141 4.62 -5.40 13.48
N THR A 142 4.00 -5.41 12.31
CA THR A 142 4.10 -6.52 11.35
C THR A 142 5.40 -6.50 10.53
N THR A 143 6.26 -5.49 10.69
CA THR A 143 7.48 -5.33 9.91
C THR A 143 8.69 -6.02 10.52
N ALA A 144 8.71 -6.18 11.85
CA ALA A 144 9.88 -6.63 12.60
C ALA A 144 10.11 -8.15 12.59
N ALA A 145 9.09 -8.97 12.86
CA ALA A 145 9.25 -10.42 12.97
C ALA A 145 7.98 -11.20 12.62
N ARG A 146 8.13 -12.33 11.90
CA ARG A 146 7.00 -13.25 11.59
C ARG A 146 6.43 -13.96 12.83
N SER A 147 7.19 -14.00 13.93
CA SER A 147 6.82 -14.65 15.19
C SER A 147 7.45 -13.88 16.36
N LEU A 148 6.60 -13.45 17.29
CA LEU A 148 6.95 -12.64 18.45
C LEU A 148 7.21 -13.50 19.67
N ARG A 149 8.29 -13.18 20.37
CA ARG A 149 8.60 -13.72 21.70
C ARG A 149 8.78 -12.55 22.65
N PHE A 150 8.10 -12.60 23.78
CA PHE A 150 8.18 -11.59 24.84
C PHE A 150 8.20 -12.34 26.16
N ALA A 151 9.15 -12.01 27.04
CA ALA A 151 9.34 -12.68 28.32
C ALA A 151 9.46 -11.63 29.43
N GLY A 152 8.34 -10.94 29.70
CA GLY A 152 8.22 -10.02 30.83
C GLY A 152 7.87 -10.75 32.12
N GLU A 153 7.92 -10.02 33.23
CA GLU A 153 7.51 -10.50 34.56
C GLU A 153 5.99 -10.66 34.63
N HIS A 154 5.24 -9.81 33.96
CA HIS A 154 3.78 -9.78 34.01
C HIS A 154 3.10 -10.39 32.78
N TYR A 155 3.72 -10.32 31.60
CA TYR A 155 3.18 -10.87 30.35
C TYR A 155 4.23 -11.66 29.55
N ARG A 156 3.76 -12.67 28.81
CA ARG A 156 4.61 -13.56 27.99
C ARG A 156 3.96 -13.86 26.64
N LEU A 157 4.76 -13.85 25.58
CA LEU A 157 4.40 -14.32 24.24
C LEU A 157 5.37 -15.42 23.82
N GLU A 158 4.83 -16.54 23.34
CA GLU A 158 5.62 -17.69 22.86
C GLU A 158 5.31 -18.01 21.40
N GLY A 159 5.82 -17.16 20.50
CA GLY A 159 5.65 -17.34 19.07
C GLY A 159 4.34 -16.78 18.51
N ALA A 160 3.76 -15.79 19.19
CA ALA A 160 2.57 -15.08 18.71
C ALA A 160 2.85 -14.42 17.35
N ARG A 161 1.90 -14.47 16.40
CA ARG A 161 2.07 -13.78 15.11
C ARG A 161 1.60 -12.33 15.24
N PRO A 162 2.34 -11.32 14.73
CA PRO A 162 1.84 -9.95 14.73
C PRO A 162 0.62 -9.81 13.82
N GLY A 163 -0.05 -8.66 13.91
CA GLY A 163 -1.15 -8.24 13.07
C GLY A 163 -2.55 -8.47 13.66
N PRO A 164 -3.60 -7.96 12.99
CA PRO A 164 -3.53 -7.21 11.73
C PRO A 164 -2.87 -5.82 11.89
N VAL A 165 -2.38 -5.25 10.79
CA VAL A 165 -1.86 -3.87 10.80
C VAL A 165 -3.05 -2.92 10.99
N PRO A 166 -3.04 -2.05 12.02
CA PRO A 166 -4.04 -1.00 12.19
C PRO A 166 -4.20 -0.10 10.96
N ALA A 167 -5.35 0.54 10.79
CA ALA A 167 -5.58 1.49 9.69
C ALA A 167 -4.79 2.79 9.89
N HIS A 168 -4.51 3.15 11.13
CA HIS A 168 -3.61 4.26 11.48
C HIS A 168 -2.79 3.94 12.73
N ASP A 169 -1.89 4.84 13.12
CA ASP A 169 -1.12 4.71 14.34
C ASP A 169 -1.98 4.99 15.59
N ILE A 170 -2.70 3.95 16.07
CA ILE A 170 -3.60 3.99 17.23
C ILE A 170 -2.85 4.57 18.44
N PRO A 171 -3.21 5.78 18.92
CA PRO A 171 -2.53 6.38 20.04
C PRO A 171 -2.91 5.66 21.34
N ILE A 172 -1.91 5.43 22.19
CA ILE A 172 -2.10 4.89 23.55
C ILE A 172 -2.14 6.05 24.55
N TRP A 173 -3.32 6.29 25.12
CA TRP A 173 -3.52 7.30 26.16
C TRP A 173 -3.52 6.65 27.53
N ILE A 174 -2.89 7.26 28.53
CA ILE A 174 -2.86 6.71 29.88
C ILE A 174 -3.44 7.71 30.88
N GLY A 175 -4.35 7.19 31.71
CA GLY A 175 -4.85 7.90 32.89
C GLY A 175 -3.95 7.67 34.10
N GLY A 176 -3.51 8.73 34.76
CA GLY A 176 -2.66 8.61 35.95
C GLY A 176 -2.20 9.94 36.52
N TYR A 177 -1.89 9.94 37.82
CA TYR A 177 -1.60 11.16 38.58
C TYR A 177 -0.26 11.12 39.33
N LYS A 178 0.24 9.91 39.64
CA LYS A 178 1.40 9.75 40.52
C LYS A 178 2.72 9.76 39.71
N PRO A 179 3.84 10.24 40.29
CA PRO A 179 5.09 10.43 39.56
C PRO A 179 5.61 9.20 38.80
N ARG A 180 5.44 7.98 39.35
CA ARG A 180 5.84 6.74 38.66
C ARG A 180 5.08 6.55 37.34
N MET A 181 3.76 6.79 37.35
CA MET A 181 2.90 6.69 36.16
C MET A 181 3.18 7.81 35.17
N LEU A 182 3.37 9.04 35.65
CA LEU A 182 3.72 10.20 34.79
C LEU A 182 5.06 9.98 34.06
N ARG A 183 6.04 9.36 34.72
CA ARG A 183 7.29 8.95 34.06
C ARG A 183 7.06 7.86 33.00
N LEU A 184 6.16 6.89 33.24
CA LEU A 184 5.80 5.90 32.22
C LEU A 184 5.15 6.56 31.01
N ILE A 185 4.24 7.50 31.24
CA ILE A 185 3.59 8.31 30.19
C ILE A 185 4.65 8.99 29.32
N GLY A 186 5.60 9.70 29.94
CA GLY A 186 6.73 10.33 29.25
C GLY A 186 7.51 9.35 28.36
N ARG A 187 7.80 8.14 28.87
CA ARG A 187 8.58 7.14 28.13
C ARG A 187 7.83 6.48 26.97
N LYS A 188 6.54 6.17 27.12
CA LYS A 188 5.86 5.21 26.21
C LYS A 188 4.46 5.60 25.70
N ALA A 189 3.76 6.51 26.37
CA ALA A 189 2.41 6.89 25.97
C ALA A 189 2.41 7.93 24.84
N ASP A 190 1.30 7.99 24.11
CA ASP A 190 1.02 9.03 23.10
C ASP A 190 0.08 10.11 23.66
N GLY A 191 -0.48 9.91 24.85
CA GLY A 191 -1.28 10.92 25.53
C GLY A 191 -1.42 10.71 27.05
N TRP A 192 -1.62 11.83 27.75
CA TRP A 192 -1.95 11.86 29.17
C TRP A 192 -3.40 12.31 29.37
N LEU A 193 -4.22 11.51 30.05
CA LEU A 193 -5.66 11.73 30.25
C LEU A 193 -6.04 11.78 31.74
N PRO A 194 -5.76 12.88 32.46
CA PRO A 194 -6.30 13.16 33.79
C PRO A 194 -7.78 13.60 33.76
N SER A 195 -8.45 13.51 34.91
CA SER A 195 -9.76 14.16 35.12
C SER A 195 -9.66 15.24 36.20
N LEU A 196 -10.19 16.43 35.95
CA LEU A 196 -10.13 17.57 36.91
C LEU A 196 -10.79 17.28 38.26
N GLY A 197 -11.72 16.31 38.32
CA GLY A 197 -12.28 15.86 39.60
C GLY A 197 -11.27 15.19 40.55
N TYR A 198 -10.09 14.81 40.05
CA TYR A 198 -9.06 14.09 40.81
C TYR A 198 -7.69 14.79 40.84
N ILE A 199 -7.54 15.93 40.16
CA ILE A 199 -6.32 16.72 40.10
C ILE A 199 -6.64 18.21 40.29
N GLN A 200 -5.86 18.92 41.10
CA GLN A 200 -6.01 20.37 41.24
C GLN A 200 -5.43 21.06 39.99
N LEU A 201 -5.97 22.21 39.58
CA LEU A 201 -5.50 22.93 38.38
C LEU A 201 -3.98 23.18 38.41
N GLY A 202 -3.40 23.54 39.56
CA GLY A 202 -1.96 23.75 39.72
C GLY A 202 -1.07 22.50 39.62
N ASP A 203 -1.65 21.30 39.73
CA ASP A 203 -0.91 20.04 39.65
C ASP A 203 -0.68 19.60 38.18
N ILE A 204 -1.39 20.19 37.21
CA ILE A 204 -1.22 19.89 35.78
C ILE A 204 0.17 20.30 35.30
N ALA A 205 0.59 21.53 35.61
CA ALA A 205 1.93 22.03 35.30
C ALA A 205 3.04 21.16 35.92
N ALA A 206 2.83 20.63 37.13
CA ALA A 206 3.76 19.71 37.78
C ALA A 206 3.82 18.35 37.07
N GLY A 207 2.66 17.82 36.67
CA GLY A 207 2.57 16.58 35.90
C GLY A 207 3.28 16.69 34.54
N ASN A 208 3.03 17.79 33.83
CA ASN A 208 3.70 18.14 32.57
C ASN A 208 5.23 18.09 32.69
N ARG A 209 5.80 18.73 33.72
CA ARG A 209 7.26 18.71 33.94
C ARG A 209 7.81 17.29 34.06
N ILE A 210 7.15 16.43 34.83
CA ILE A 210 7.58 15.04 35.02
C ILE A 210 7.50 14.24 33.72
N ILE A 211 6.42 14.43 32.95
CA ILE A 211 6.22 13.77 31.65
C ILE A 211 7.30 14.22 30.66
N ASP A 212 7.52 15.52 30.56
CA ASP A 212 8.49 16.13 29.65
C ASP A 212 9.93 15.69 29.96
N GLU A 213 10.32 15.70 31.23
CA GLU A 213 11.63 15.21 31.67
C GLU A 213 11.82 13.73 31.32
N ALA A 214 10.80 12.91 31.55
CA ALA A 214 10.84 11.49 31.21
C ALA A 214 10.84 11.24 29.68
N ALA A 215 10.12 12.05 28.90
CA ALA A 215 10.12 11.99 27.44
C ALA A 215 11.51 12.31 26.88
N ARG A 216 12.10 13.44 27.31
CA ARG A 216 13.46 13.83 26.91
C ARG A 216 14.50 12.79 27.33
N ALA A 217 14.40 12.24 28.54
CA ALA A 217 15.28 11.18 29.01
C ALA A 217 15.16 9.89 28.17
N ALA A 218 14.00 9.64 27.56
CA ALA A 218 13.77 8.55 26.62
C ALA A 218 14.11 8.89 25.17
N GLY A 219 14.68 10.08 24.89
CA GLY A 219 15.00 10.54 23.53
C GLY A 219 13.79 10.97 22.71
N ARG A 220 12.62 11.18 23.35
CA ARG A 220 11.37 11.62 22.71
C ARG A 220 11.22 13.13 22.78
N ASP A 221 10.56 13.69 21.78
CA ASP A 221 10.06 15.06 21.86
C ASP A 221 8.79 15.08 22.74
N PRO A 222 8.70 15.94 23.78
CA PRO A 222 7.48 16.06 24.58
C PRO A 222 6.20 16.33 23.78
N ARG A 223 6.32 16.94 22.59
CA ARG A 223 5.23 17.18 21.63
C ARG A 223 4.72 15.90 20.96
N GLU A 224 5.38 14.76 21.11
CA GLU A 224 4.82 13.45 20.73
C GLU A 224 3.68 13.00 21.65
N ILE A 225 3.57 13.61 22.83
CA ILE A 225 2.64 13.19 23.86
C ILE A 225 1.56 14.24 23.96
N ARG A 226 0.33 13.86 23.63
CA ARG A 226 -0.82 14.76 23.72
C ARG A 226 -1.24 14.98 25.17
N ARG A 227 -1.68 16.19 25.50
CA ARG A 227 -2.27 16.49 26.82
C ARG A 227 -3.78 16.57 26.69
N LEU A 228 -4.48 15.67 27.36
CA LEU A 228 -5.94 15.59 27.36
C LEU A 228 -6.45 15.95 28.76
N VAL A 229 -7.73 16.25 28.90
CA VAL A 229 -8.35 16.42 30.22
C VAL A 229 -9.84 16.12 30.17
N ASN A 230 -10.34 15.38 31.15
CA ASN A 230 -11.78 15.26 31.39
C ASN A 230 -12.24 16.43 32.28
N VAL A 231 -13.27 17.15 31.82
CA VAL A 231 -13.89 18.28 32.52
C VAL A 231 -15.36 17.99 32.79
N SER A 232 -15.91 18.60 33.84
CA SER A 232 -17.34 18.60 34.11
C SER A 232 -17.73 19.95 34.67
N GLY A 233 -18.98 20.34 34.46
CA GLY A 233 -19.47 21.65 34.85
C GLY A 233 -20.96 21.78 34.66
N ARG A 234 -21.48 22.98 34.84
CA ARG A 234 -22.90 23.31 34.67
C ARG A 234 -23.06 24.64 33.94
N PHE A 235 -23.87 24.66 32.89
CA PHE A 235 -24.28 25.93 32.29
C PHE A 235 -25.33 26.63 33.17
N SER A 236 -25.17 27.93 33.39
CA SER A 236 -26.14 28.76 34.10
C SER A 236 -26.11 30.21 33.59
N SER A 237 -27.15 30.98 33.88
CA SER A 237 -27.25 32.38 33.42
C SER A 237 -26.36 33.34 34.21
N SER A 238 -25.95 32.96 35.42
CA SER A 238 -25.12 33.76 36.32
C SER A 238 -23.73 33.16 36.44
N ARG A 239 -22.70 34.01 36.46
CA ARG A 239 -21.33 33.55 36.72
C ARG A 239 -21.22 32.93 38.12
N GLY A 240 -20.53 31.81 38.21
CA GLY A 240 -20.34 31.01 39.43
C GLY A 240 -18.90 30.52 39.56
N GLY A 241 -18.70 29.36 40.20
CA GLY A 241 -17.39 28.72 40.31
C GLY A 241 -16.86 28.22 38.95
N PHE A 242 -15.68 27.61 38.96
CA PHE A 242 -15.04 27.05 37.76
C PHE A 242 -16.00 26.15 36.97
N LEU A 243 -16.19 26.43 35.68
CA LEU A 243 -17.14 25.76 34.78
C LEU A 243 -18.58 25.74 35.29
N ASN A 244 -18.98 26.79 36.02
CA ASN A 244 -20.35 27.00 36.46
C ASN A 244 -20.80 28.41 36.09
N GLY A 245 -21.44 28.57 34.94
CA GLY A 245 -21.77 29.88 34.39
C GLY A 245 -22.17 29.84 32.92
N PRO A 246 -22.26 31.00 32.26
CA PRO A 246 -22.55 31.07 30.83
C PRO A 246 -21.32 30.65 30.00
N SER A 247 -21.51 30.39 28.70
CA SER A 247 -20.47 29.83 27.83
C SER A 247 -19.21 30.70 27.72
N GLU A 248 -19.33 32.01 27.85
CA GLU A 248 -18.19 32.92 27.87
C GLU A 248 -17.29 32.66 29.07
N GLN A 249 -17.88 32.37 30.25
CA GLN A 249 -17.11 31.99 31.42
C GLN A 249 -16.40 30.66 31.21
N TRP A 250 -17.04 29.69 30.54
CA TRP A 250 -16.38 28.41 30.22
C TRP A 250 -15.14 28.61 29.33
N VAL A 251 -15.21 29.51 28.35
CA VAL A 251 -14.06 29.84 27.50
C VAL A 251 -12.95 30.49 28.34
N GLU A 252 -13.27 31.46 29.18
CA GLU A 252 -12.32 32.12 30.09
C GLU A 252 -11.65 31.13 31.06
N ASP A 253 -12.42 30.19 31.61
CA ASP A 253 -11.96 29.18 32.55
C ASP A 253 -11.05 28.12 31.87
N LEU A 254 -11.35 27.74 30.62
CA LEU A 254 -10.60 26.70 29.88
C LEU A 254 -9.37 27.24 29.14
N LEU A 255 -9.36 28.53 28.78
CA LEU A 255 -8.26 29.11 28.01
C LEU A 255 -6.88 28.98 28.68
N PRO A 256 -6.71 29.19 30.00
CA PRO A 256 -5.42 28.97 30.67
C PRO A 256 -4.93 27.52 30.55
N LEU A 257 -5.83 26.53 30.59
CA LEU A 257 -5.43 25.12 30.41
C LEU A 257 -4.83 24.87 29.02
N VAL A 258 -5.32 25.55 28.00
CA VAL A 258 -4.81 25.44 26.63
C VAL A 258 -3.50 26.22 26.47
N VAL A 259 -3.48 27.49 26.89
CA VAL A 259 -2.38 28.41 26.59
C VAL A 259 -1.18 28.18 27.52
N GLU A 260 -1.43 27.93 28.80
CA GLU A 260 -0.39 27.81 29.83
C GLU A 260 0.04 26.35 30.06
N ASP A 261 -0.94 25.45 30.19
CA ASP A 261 -0.71 24.03 30.49
C ASP A 261 -0.61 23.14 29.24
N GLY A 262 -0.88 23.69 28.05
CA GLY A 262 -0.73 22.98 26.78
C GLY A 262 -1.73 21.85 26.57
N ILE A 263 -2.90 21.89 27.23
CA ILE A 263 -4.00 20.95 26.97
C ILE A 263 -4.44 21.07 25.51
N GLY A 264 -4.36 19.96 24.78
CA GLY A 264 -4.76 19.85 23.38
C GLY A 264 -6.11 19.14 23.19
N THR A 265 -6.61 18.40 24.18
CA THR A 265 -7.94 17.77 24.09
C THR A 265 -8.75 18.00 25.36
N ILE A 266 -9.97 18.51 25.20
CA ILE A 266 -10.91 18.72 26.30
C ILE A 266 -12.11 17.79 26.10
N ILE A 267 -12.37 16.94 27.09
CA ILE A 267 -13.43 15.94 27.04
C ILE A 267 -14.48 16.29 28.12
N LEU A 268 -15.66 16.68 27.69
CA LEU A 268 -16.78 16.98 28.59
C LEU A 268 -17.41 15.67 29.10
N ALA A 269 -17.37 15.44 30.40
CA ALA A 269 -18.13 14.38 31.05
C ALA A 269 -19.59 14.84 31.25
N SER A 270 -20.50 14.36 30.39
CA SER A 270 -21.93 14.67 30.44
C SER A 270 -22.75 13.60 29.74
N ASP A 271 -23.91 13.27 30.32
CA ASP A 271 -24.97 12.46 29.70
C ASP A 271 -26.16 13.33 29.26
N ASP A 272 -26.07 14.66 29.42
CA ASP A 272 -27.11 15.62 29.09
C ASP A 272 -26.96 16.18 27.66
N PRO A 273 -27.92 15.94 26.74
CA PRO A 273 -27.85 16.40 25.36
C PRO A 273 -27.68 17.92 25.21
N GLU A 274 -28.40 18.72 26.00
CA GLU A 274 -28.36 20.18 25.91
C GLU A 274 -26.98 20.72 26.30
N THR A 275 -26.38 20.17 27.36
CA THR A 275 -25.01 20.52 27.78
C THR A 275 -23.99 20.14 26.71
N ILE A 276 -24.13 18.97 26.06
CA ILE A 276 -23.23 18.53 24.98
C ILE A 276 -23.34 19.47 23.77
N GLU A 277 -24.56 19.77 23.34
CA GLU A 277 -24.82 20.66 22.21
C GLU A 277 -24.27 22.06 22.47
N ARG A 278 -24.52 22.62 23.65
CA ARG A 278 -24.03 23.94 24.03
C ARG A 278 -22.51 24.00 24.11
N PHE A 279 -21.87 22.97 24.68
CA PHE A 279 -20.41 22.89 24.71
C PHE A 279 -19.81 22.84 23.29
N ALA A 280 -20.40 22.05 22.40
CA ALA A 280 -19.92 21.89 21.03
C ALA A 280 -20.15 23.14 20.17
N THR A 281 -21.28 23.81 20.31
CA THR A 281 -21.69 24.92 19.44
C THR A 281 -21.28 26.30 19.94
N GLU A 282 -21.14 26.48 21.25
CA GLU A 282 -20.78 27.77 21.85
C GLU A 282 -19.34 27.78 22.37
N VAL A 283 -18.96 26.79 23.20
CA VAL A 283 -17.67 26.82 23.92
C VAL A 283 -16.51 26.38 23.04
N ALA A 284 -16.61 25.24 22.36
CA ALA A 284 -15.54 24.67 21.54
C ALA A 284 -15.04 25.61 20.42
N PRO A 285 -15.90 26.20 19.56
CA PRO A 285 -15.44 27.12 18.52
C PRO A 285 -14.89 28.43 19.09
N ALA A 286 -15.49 28.97 20.16
CA ALA A 286 -15.01 30.19 20.79
C ALA A 286 -13.63 29.98 21.44
N LEU A 287 -13.45 28.88 22.17
CA LEU A 287 -12.16 28.53 22.77
C LEU A 287 -11.07 28.31 21.72
N ARG A 288 -11.41 27.65 20.61
CA ARG A 288 -10.49 27.49 19.48
C ARG A 288 -10.03 28.84 18.94
N ALA A 289 -10.97 29.76 18.70
CA ALA A 289 -10.67 31.10 18.20
C ALA A 289 -9.82 31.93 19.18
N GLU A 290 -10.08 31.88 20.48
CA GLU A 290 -9.26 32.57 21.48
C GLU A 290 -7.85 31.96 21.59
N ALA A 291 -7.74 30.64 21.52
CA ALA A 291 -6.44 29.96 21.53
C ALA A 291 -5.61 30.30 20.28
N GLU A 292 -6.21 30.32 19.09
CA GLU A 292 -5.54 30.71 17.85
C GLU A 292 -5.03 32.16 17.91
N ARG A 293 -5.76 33.08 18.53
CA ARG A 293 -5.28 34.47 18.75
C ARG A 293 -4.13 34.56 19.74
N ALA A 294 -4.01 33.60 20.66
CA ALA A 294 -2.95 33.59 21.66
C ALA A 294 -1.58 33.11 21.12
N PHE A 295 -1.54 32.51 19.92
CA PHE A 295 -0.32 31.98 19.32
C PHE A 295 -0.07 32.53 17.91
N PRO A 296 1.19 32.51 17.41
CA PRO A 296 1.48 32.84 16.02
C PRO A 296 0.79 31.90 15.03
N GLU A 297 0.54 32.39 13.82
CA GLU A 297 0.02 31.57 12.72
C GLU A 297 0.92 30.35 12.46
N GLY A 298 0.30 29.18 12.25
CA GLY A 298 1.02 27.92 12.03
C GLY A 298 1.60 27.26 13.30
N HIS A 299 1.29 27.78 14.50
CA HIS A 299 1.72 27.15 15.76
C HIS A 299 1.08 25.78 16.01
N PHE A 300 -0.19 25.62 15.64
CA PHE A 300 -0.94 24.37 15.79
C PHE A 300 -0.81 23.48 14.54
N GLY A 301 -0.90 22.16 14.72
CA GLY A 301 -0.90 21.20 13.62
C GLY A 301 0.50 20.77 13.16
N VAL A 302 1.55 21.14 13.89
CA VAL A 302 2.93 20.72 13.58
C VAL A 302 3.05 19.21 13.77
N ARG A 303 3.25 18.47 12.67
CA ARG A 303 3.47 17.03 12.71
C ARG A 303 4.85 16.71 13.26
N ILE A 304 4.88 15.96 14.36
CA ILE A 304 6.12 15.46 14.95
C ILE A 304 6.33 14.01 14.53
N ARG A 305 7.48 13.73 13.91
CA ARG A 305 7.90 12.35 13.64
C ARG A 305 8.32 11.69 14.95
N ARG A 306 7.61 10.62 15.32
CA ARG A 306 7.84 9.90 16.59
C ARG A 306 9.28 9.39 16.69
N ALA A 307 9.85 9.41 17.89
CA ALA A 307 11.19 8.90 18.13
C ALA A 307 11.38 7.45 17.64
N ALA A 308 10.34 6.61 17.77
CA ALA A 308 10.37 5.22 17.31
C ALA A 308 10.54 5.09 15.78
N ALA A 309 9.94 5.98 14.99
CA ALA A 309 10.13 6.03 13.53
C ALA A 309 11.53 6.59 13.19
N ARG A 310 11.92 7.70 13.85
CA ARG A 310 13.24 8.31 13.68
C ARG A 310 14.39 7.33 13.97
N ALA A 311 14.23 6.47 14.98
CA ALA A 311 15.21 5.45 15.33
C ALA A 311 15.40 4.36 14.26
N ARG A 312 14.46 4.22 13.32
CA ARG A 312 14.52 3.25 12.20
C ARG A 312 14.97 3.89 10.88
N ARG A 313 15.28 5.18 10.87
CA ARG A 313 15.82 5.89 9.70
C ARG A 313 17.12 5.22 9.23
N HIS A 314 17.26 5.08 7.92
CA HIS A 314 18.43 4.48 7.29
C HIS A 314 19.57 5.50 7.20
N PRO A 315 20.83 5.11 7.51
CA PRO A 315 21.97 6.00 7.31
C PRO A 315 22.14 6.32 5.82
N GLY A 316 22.44 7.57 5.48
CA GLY A 316 22.65 8.01 4.10
C GLY A 316 21.42 8.64 3.42
N ILE A 317 20.28 8.74 4.11
CA ILE A 317 19.14 9.56 3.68
C ILE A 317 19.00 10.75 4.64
N ASP A 318 18.96 11.96 4.10
CA ASP A 318 18.67 13.18 4.85
C ASP A 318 17.15 13.38 4.94
N TYR A 319 16.52 12.69 5.89
CA TYR A 319 15.07 12.73 6.09
C TYR A 319 14.53 14.12 6.44
N ASP A 320 15.36 14.99 7.01
CA ASP A 320 14.92 16.33 7.40
C ASP A 320 14.99 17.32 6.21
N ALA A 321 15.62 16.91 5.10
CA ALA A 321 15.63 17.61 3.82
C ALA A 321 14.52 17.14 2.85
N VAL A 322 13.56 16.33 3.30
CA VAL A 322 12.38 15.96 2.48
C VAL A 322 11.63 17.24 2.08
N PRO A 323 11.37 17.46 0.77
CA PRO A 323 10.72 18.68 0.29
C PRO A 323 9.34 18.92 0.95
N PRO A 324 8.94 20.19 1.17
CA PRO A 324 7.67 20.51 1.82
C PRO A 324 6.44 19.86 1.18
N SER A 325 6.43 19.71 -0.16
CA SER A 325 5.35 19.04 -0.90
C SER A 325 5.19 17.55 -0.59
N LEU A 326 6.18 16.95 0.07
CA LEU A 326 6.28 15.52 0.35
C LEU A 326 6.27 15.17 1.85
N VAL A 327 6.53 16.12 2.75
CA VAL A 327 6.67 15.86 4.20
C VAL A 327 5.49 15.09 4.79
N ASP A 328 4.27 15.44 4.39
CA ASP A 328 3.04 14.84 4.93
C ASP A 328 2.74 13.46 4.34
N VAL A 329 3.20 13.20 3.12
CA VAL A 329 2.94 11.93 2.42
C VAL A 329 4.09 10.94 2.55
N ALA A 330 5.29 11.40 2.92
CA ALA A 330 6.46 10.55 3.13
C ALA A 330 6.18 9.48 4.18
N ILE A 331 6.51 8.23 3.82
CA ILE A 331 6.35 7.06 4.68
C ILE A 331 7.75 6.55 5.03
N GLU A 332 8.08 6.65 6.31
CA GLU A 332 9.37 6.24 6.87
C GLU A 332 9.26 4.86 7.56
N PRO A 333 10.36 4.13 7.70
CA PRO A 333 10.42 2.97 8.59
C PRO A 333 9.88 3.30 9.99
N GLY A 334 8.93 2.51 10.47
CA GLY A 334 8.28 2.71 11.77
C GLY A 334 6.94 3.44 11.70
N ASP A 335 6.60 4.08 10.57
CA ASP A 335 5.22 4.49 10.32
C ASP A 335 4.33 3.23 10.13
N THR A 336 3.09 3.26 10.61
CA THR A 336 2.14 2.14 10.48
C THR A 336 1.94 1.71 9.02
N GLU A 337 1.87 2.68 8.11
CA GLU A 337 1.63 2.44 6.68
C GLU A 337 2.84 1.81 5.97
N TYR A 338 4.04 1.92 6.55
CA TYR A 338 5.27 1.38 5.95
C TYR A 338 5.15 -0.12 5.63
N ALA A 339 4.46 -0.88 6.50
CA ALA A 339 4.21 -2.31 6.28
C ALA A 339 3.45 -2.60 4.97
N ARG A 340 2.56 -1.69 4.56
CA ARG A 340 1.71 -1.83 3.37
C ARG A 340 2.42 -1.46 2.08
N VAL A 341 3.51 -0.68 2.18
CA VAL A 341 4.17 -0.07 1.02
C VAL A 341 5.64 -0.46 0.87
N ARG A 342 6.23 -1.25 1.78
CA ARG A 342 7.64 -1.68 1.69
C ARG A 342 7.89 -2.73 0.61
N SER A 343 6.88 -3.54 0.29
CA SER A 343 7.00 -4.68 -0.63
C SER A 343 6.25 -4.45 -1.94
N THR A 344 6.58 -5.27 -2.93
CA THR A 344 5.89 -5.39 -4.22
C THR A 344 5.13 -6.72 -4.27
N TYR A 345 4.40 -6.98 -5.36
CA TYR A 345 3.53 -8.14 -5.51
C TYR A 345 4.22 -9.46 -5.12
N MET A 346 5.45 -9.69 -5.61
CA MET A 346 6.20 -10.92 -5.37
C MET A 346 7.55 -10.73 -4.67
N ARG A 347 7.95 -9.47 -4.38
CA ARG A 347 9.25 -9.14 -3.80
C ARG A 347 9.09 -8.29 -2.55
N GLY A 348 9.63 -8.79 -1.44
CA GLY A 348 9.87 -8.04 -0.23
C GLY A 348 10.88 -6.92 -0.47
N GLY A 349 10.74 -5.84 0.28
CA GLY A 349 11.70 -4.74 0.29
C GLY A 349 11.76 -4.08 1.65
N SER A 350 12.80 -3.30 1.89
CA SER A 350 13.01 -2.55 3.11
C SER A 350 13.51 -1.13 2.79
N PRO A 351 12.76 -0.36 1.98
CA PRO A 351 13.21 0.96 1.52
C PRO A 351 13.45 1.90 2.70
N GLY A 352 14.49 2.73 2.61
CA GLY A 352 14.76 3.75 3.62
C GLY A 352 13.65 4.80 3.70
N ILE A 353 12.97 5.09 2.59
CA ILE A 353 11.78 5.96 2.55
C ILE A 353 10.93 5.65 1.32
N VAL A 354 9.61 5.73 1.46
CA VAL A 354 8.65 5.68 0.35
C VAL A 354 8.00 7.05 0.21
N LEU A 355 7.97 7.57 -1.02
CA LEU A 355 7.41 8.87 -1.38
C LEU A 355 6.20 8.65 -2.31
N PRO A 356 4.97 8.53 -1.78
CA PRO A 356 3.76 8.48 -2.58
C PRO A 356 3.47 9.85 -3.20
N VAL A 357 3.51 9.94 -4.51
CA VAL A 357 3.31 11.18 -5.26
C VAL A 357 1.98 11.17 -6.02
N SER A 358 1.36 12.33 -6.11
CA SER A 358 0.05 12.55 -6.75
C SER A 358 0.05 13.65 -7.81
N SER A 359 1.16 14.38 -7.99
CA SER A 359 1.31 15.43 -9.00
C SER A 359 2.69 15.41 -9.64
N VAL A 360 2.84 16.11 -10.77
CA VAL A 360 4.13 16.25 -11.48
C VAL A 360 5.14 16.99 -10.62
N GLU A 361 4.71 18.02 -9.88
CA GLU A 361 5.57 18.80 -8.97
C GLU A 361 6.16 17.91 -7.87
N GLN A 362 5.35 17.02 -7.29
CA GLN A 362 5.83 16.05 -6.30
C GLN A 362 6.81 15.03 -6.89
N VAL A 363 6.65 14.66 -8.18
CA VAL A 363 7.61 13.80 -8.88
C VAL A 363 8.96 14.52 -9.03
N ILE A 364 8.95 15.80 -9.44
CA ILE A 364 10.16 16.62 -9.57
C ILE A 364 10.87 16.75 -8.22
N ASP A 365 10.13 17.09 -7.17
CA ASP A 365 10.67 17.24 -5.81
C ASP A 365 11.24 15.91 -5.29
N ALA A 366 10.54 14.80 -5.50
CA ALA A 366 11.00 13.48 -5.08
C ALA A 366 12.26 13.05 -5.84
N LEU A 367 12.34 13.37 -7.14
CA LEU A 367 13.53 13.09 -7.95
C LEU A 367 14.71 13.96 -7.54
N ALA A 368 14.49 15.26 -7.26
CA ALA A 368 15.52 16.15 -6.75
C ALA A 368 16.06 15.65 -5.40
N PHE A 369 15.17 15.22 -4.51
CA PHE A 369 15.54 14.58 -3.25
C PHE A 369 16.36 13.30 -3.48
N ALA A 370 15.94 12.43 -4.40
CA ALA A 370 16.70 11.22 -4.71
C ALA A 370 18.09 11.50 -5.30
N ARG A 371 18.22 12.52 -6.16
CA ARG A 371 19.49 12.94 -6.75
C ARG A 371 20.47 13.52 -5.74
N ALA A 372 19.97 14.11 -4.65
CA ALA A 372 20.81 14.52 -3.53
C ALA A 372 21.41 13.32 -2.76
N HIS A 373 20.89 12.11 -2.98
CA HIS A 373 21.32 10.87 -2.35
C HIS A 373 21.79 9.81 -3.37
N PRO A 374 22.79 10.10 -4.23
CA PRO A 374 23.17 9.22 -5.34
C PRO A 374 23.85 7.91 -4.90
N HIS A 375 24.05 7.71 -3.60
CA HIS A 375 24.68 6.53 -3.02
C HIS A 375 23.67 5.50 -2.50
N VAL A 376 22.38 5.84 -2.42
CA VAL A 376 21.31 4.90 -2.09
C VAL A 376 20.54 4.47 -3.35
N PRO A 377 19.91 3.28 -3.37
CA PRO A 377 19.10 2.85 -4.52
C PRO A 377 17.88 3.75 -4.76
N LEU A 378 17.49 3.93 -6.02
CA LEU A 378 16.28 4.66 -6.44
C LEU A 378 15.32 3.74 -7.21
N SER A 379 14.19 3.41 -6.61
CA SER A 379 13.13 2.63 -7.27
C SER A 379 11.97 3.51 -7.71
N ILE A 380 11.51 3.30 -8.94
CA ILE A 380 10.28 3.92 -9.44
C ILE A 380 9.17 2.86 -9.42
N ARG A 381 8.05 3.18 -8.76
CA ARG A 381 6.93 2.26 -8.58
C ARG A 381 5.65 2.82 -9.17
N SER A 382 4.99 2.00 -9.99
CA SER A 382 3.61 2.20 -10.43
C SER A 382 2.70 1.10 -9.86
N GLY A 383 2.68 -0.04 -10.54
CA GLY A 383 1.94 -1.24 -10.15
C GLY A 383 2.49 -1.95 -8.94
N GLY A 384 3.81 -1.91 -8.76
CA GLY A 384 4.51 -2.83 -7.88
C GLY A 384 4.40 -4.30 -8.33
N HIS A 385 4.26 -4.55 -9.64
CA HIS A 385 4.03 -5.91 -10.19
C HIS A 385 5.26 -6.50 -10.91
N GLY A 386 6.36 -5.75 -10.99
CA GLY A 386 7.58 -6.19 -11.67
C GLY A 386 8.24 -7.35 -10.94
N ILE A 387 8.35 -8.51 -11.60
CA ILE A 387 8.87 -9.77 -11.05
C ILE A 387 10.33 -9.63 -10.56
N SER A 388 11.09 -8.74 -11.19
CA SER A 388 12.48 -8.42 -10.82
C SER A 388 12.65 -7.77 -9.45
N GLY A 389 11.61 -7.15 -8.89
CA GLY A 389 11.69 -6.44 -7.61
C GLY A 389 12.27 -5.04 -7.67
N ARG A 390 12.66 -4.54 -8.85
CA ARG A 390 13.27 -3.22 -9.05
C ARG A 390 12.38 -2.02 -8.67
N SER A 391 11.08 -2.26 -8.44
CA SER A 391 10.13 -1.26 -7.94
C SER A 391 10.06 -1.17 -6.41
N THR A 392 10.95 -1.88 -5.71
CA THR A 392 11.33 -1.65 -4.31
C THR A 392 12.84 -1.85 -4.17
N ASN A 393 13.37 -1.60 -2.98
CA ASN A 393 14.79 -1.77 -2.67
C ASN A 393 15.00 -1.99 -1.16
N ASP A 394 16.25 -2.16 -0.75
CA ASP A 394 16.68 -2.17 0.64
C ASP A 394 17.49 -0.90 0.94
N GLY A 395 17.01 -0.09 1.88
CA GLY A 395 17.69 1.12 2.37
C GLY A 395 17.65 2.34 1.44
N GLY A 396 16.99 2.25 0.28
CA GLY A 396 16.91 3.33 -0.71
C GLY A 396 15.61 4.14 -0.69
N ILE A 397 15.40 4.88 -1.78
CA ILE A 397 14.24 5.75 -1.98
C ILE A 397 13.30 5.07 -2.98
N VAL A 398 12.01 5.03 -2.66
CA VAL A 398 10.96 4.59 -3.59
C VAL A 398 10.09 5.79 -3.94
N ILE A 399 10.06 6.18 -5.22
CA ILE A 399 9.08 7.14 -5.74
C ILE A 399 7.86 6.34 -6.22
N ASP A 400 6.74 6.49 -5.52
CA ASP A 400 5.53 5.71 -5.75
C ASP A 400 4.43 6.53 -6.44
N LEU A 401 4.22 6.24 -7.71
CA LEU A 401 3.24 6.87 -8.61
C LEU A 401 1.83 6.30 -8.43
N GLY A 402 1.59 5.41 -7.48
CA GLY A 402 0.32 4.71 -7.29
C GLY A 402 -0.90 5.63 -7.14
N ARG A 403 -0.71 6.87 -6.64
CA ARG A 403 -1.77 7.87 -6.52
C ARG A 403 -2.04 8.65 -7.82
N MET A 404 -1.15 8.58 -8.81
CA MET A 404 -1.36 9.14 -10.15
C MET A 404 -2.10 8.12 -11.03
N ASN A 405 -3.33 7.77 -10.65
CA ASN A 405 -4.11 6.67 -11.23
C ASN A 405 -5.36 7.13 -11.99
N ARG A 406 -5.42 8.40 -12.39
CA ARG A 406 -6.55 8.96 -13.16
C ARG A 406 -6.68 8.27 -14.52
N ILE A 407 -7.91 7.99 -14.93
CA ILE A 407 -8.27 7.40 -16.22
C ILE A 407 -9.28 8.33 -16.88
N GLU A 408 -8.95 8.83 -18.07
CA GLU A 408 -9.78 9.76 -18.84
C GLU A 408 -10.00 9.23 -20.25
N VAL A 409 -11.25 9.17 -20.69
CA VAL A 409 -11.59 9.00 -22.11
C VAL A 409 -11.68 10.40 -22.71
N LEU A 410 -10.66 10.79 -23.48
CA LEU A 410 -10.55 12.13 -24.05
C LEU A 410 -11.52 12.31 -25.22
N ASP A 411 -11.59 11.31 -26.09
CA ASP A 411 -12.47 11.28 -27.24
C ASP A 411 -12.86 9.83 -27.55
N PRO A 412 -14.10 9.41 -27.28
CA PRO A 412 -14.53 8.04 -27.54
C PRO A 412 -14.67 7.73 -29.04
N VAL A 413 -14.90 8.74 -29.89
CA VAL A 413 -15.02 8.56 -31.35
C VAL A 413 -13.64 8.38 -31.98
N ALA A 414 -12.69 9.24 -31.60
CA ALA A 414 -11.29 9.09 -32.00
C ALA A 414 -10.53 8.02 -31.18
N ARG A 415 -11.19 7.40 -30.20
CA ARG A 415 -10.67 6.36 -29.30
C ARG A 415 -9.43 6.80 -28.52
N ARG A 416 -9.34 8.09 -28.17
CA ARG A 416 -8.23 8.68 -27.42
C ARG A 416 -8.49 8.59 -25.94
N VAL A 417 -7.52 8.08 -25.20
CA VAL A 417 -7.58 7.94 -23.74
C VAL A 417 -6.30 8.43 -23.09
N ARG A 418 -6.40 9.01 -21.90
CA ARG A 418 -5.28 9.42 -21.07
C ARG A 418 -5.27 8.64 -19.78
N LEU A 419 -4.15 8.00 -19.47
CA LEU A 419 -3.97 7.13 -18.33
C LEU A 419 -2.81 7.62 -17.46
N GLY A 420 -3.05 7.70 -16.15
CA GLY A 420 -2.00 7.91 -15.17
C GLY A 420 -1.13 6.66 -14.97
N PRO A 421 0.18 6.80 -14.66
CA PRO A 421 1.09 5.68 -14.47
C PRO A 421 0.66 4.72 -13.37
N GLY A 422 -0.01 5.22 -12.33
CA GLY A 422 -0.48 4.46 -11.18
C GLY A 422 -1.75 3.65 -11.43
N ALA A 423 -2.46 3.85 -12.55
CA ALA A 423 -3.68 3.12 -12.86
C ALA A 423 -3.41 1.61 -13.00
N ARG A 424 -4.41 0.77 -12.70
CA ARG A 424 -4.36 -0.68 -12.88
C ARG A 424 -5.12 -1.07 -14.15
N TRP A 425 -4.62 -2.07 -14.87
CA TRP A 425 -5.23 -2.46 -16.15
C TRP A 425 -6.66 -3.02 -16.03
N GLY A 426 -7.01 -3.59 -14.88
CA GLY A 426 -8.41 -3.94 -14.55
C GLY A 426 -9.31 -2.71 -14.49
N ASP A 427 -8.87 -1.64 -13.82
CA ASP A 427 -9.61 -0.38 -13.72
C ASP A 427 -9.73 0.31 -15.08
N VAL A 428 -8.65 0.27 -15.89
CA VAL A 428 -8.66 0.78 -17.27
C VAL A 428 -9.68 0.02 -18.10
N ALA A 429 -9.68 -1.32 -18.07
CA ALA A 429 -10.64 -2.11 -18.83
C ALA A 429 -12.09 -1.81 -18.39
N ALA A 430 -12.34 -1.67 -17.09
CA ALA A 430 -13.65 -1.30 -16.57
C ALA A 430 -14.10 0.11 -17.01
N ALA A 431 -13.18 1.08 -17.05
CA ALA A 431 -13.48 2.45 -17.47
C ALA A 431 -13.73 2.60 -18.98
N LEU A 432 -13.10 1.76 -19.80
CA LEU A 432 -13.27 1.77 -21.26
C LEU A 432 -14.49 0.98 -21.75
N ALA A 433 -14.91 -0.05 -20.99
CA ALA A 433 -16.01 -0.94 -21.36
C ALA A 433 -17.33 -0.23 -21.75
N PRO A 434 -17.79 0.84 -21.06
CA PRO A 434 -19.02 1.56 -21.44
C PRO A 434 -18.97 2.20 -22.83
N TYR A 435 -17.77 2.44 -23.38
CA TYR A 435 -17.56 3.02 -24.70
C TYR A 435 -17.34 1.95 -25.78
N GLY A 436 -17.40 0.66 -25.44
CA GLY A 436 -17.06 -0.43 -26.35
C GLY A 436 -15.57 -0.42 -26.73
N LEU A 437 -14.71 0.10 -25.85
CA LEU A 437 -13.28 0.23 -26.08
C LEU A 437 -12.48 -0.71 -25.17
N ALA A 438 -11.32 -1.15 -25.65
CA ALA A 438 -10.33 -1.87 -24.86
C ALA A 438 -8.90 -1.47 -25.26
N LEU A 439 -7.95 -1.74 -24.37
CA LEU A 439 -6.52 -1.68 -24.65
C LEU A 439 -5.90 -3.00 -24.21
N SER A 440 -5.10 -3.62 -25.07
CA SER A 440 -4.33 -4.78 -24.66
C SER A 440 -3.23 -4.38 -23.68
N SER A 441 -3.08 -5.14 -22.61
CA SER A 441 -2.19 -4.77 -21.51
C SER A 441 -1.55 -5.91 -20.74
N GLY A 442 -1.84 -7.16 -21.07
CA GLY A 442 -1.40 -8.32 -20.29
C GLY A 442 -2.51 -9.34 -20.11
N ASP A 443 -2.31 -10.22 -19.14
CA ASP A 443 -3.27 -11.25 -18.70
C ASP A 443 -3.76 -11.08 -17.26
N TYR A 444 -3.29 -10.05 -16.54
CA TYR A 444 -3.64 -9.81 -15.15
C TYR A 444 -3.98 -8.34 -14.87
N GLY A 445 -5.16 -8.08 -14.29
CA GLY A 445 -5.68 -6.73 -14.07
C GLY A 445 -4.92 -5.91 -13.03
N GLY A 446 -4.20 -6.56 -12.10
CA GLY A 446 -3.47 -5.89 -11.01
C GLY A 446 -2.13 -5.27 -11.45
N VAL A 447 -1.74 -5.44 -12.71
CA VAL A 447 -0.54 -4.80 -13.25
C VAL A 447 -0.78 -3.30 -13.43
N GLY A 448 0.19 -2.47 -13.07
CA GLY A 448 0.12 -1.02 -13.24
C GLY A 448 0.46 -0.59 -14.67
N VAL A 449 -0.17 0.48 -15.16
CA VAL A 449 0.03 1.03 -16.51
C VAL A 449 1.51 1.37 -16.75
N GLY A 450 2.16 2.11 -15.84
CA GLY A 450 3.49 2.69 -16.09
C GLY A 450 4.58 1.69 -16.49
N GLY A 451 4.80 0.64 -15.69
CA GLY A 451 5.84 -0.34 -15.98
C GLY A 451 5.58 -1.18 -17.24
N LEU A 452 4.31 -1.47 -17.54
CA LEU A 452 3.96 -2.28 -18.70
C LEU A 452 4.00 -1.47 -20.01
N ALA A 453 3.44 -0.26 -19.97
CA ALA A 453 3.38 0.66 -21.10
C ALA A 453 4.74 1.24 -21.53
N THR A 454 5.82 0.94 -20.79
CA THR A 454 7.18 1.34 -21.14
C THR A 454 8.09 0.18 -21.53
N ALA A 455 7.64 -1.07 -21.35
CA ALA A 455 8.43 -2.27 -21.63
C ALA A 455 7.90 -3.08 -22.83
N GLY A 456 6.64 -2.88 -23.23
CA GLY A 456 6.02 -3.57 -24.35
C GLY A 456 4.53 -3.77 -24.15
N GLY A 457 4.18 -4.82 -23.40
CA GLY A 457 2.80 -5.19 -23.10
C GLY A 457 2.25 -6.27 -24.02
N ILE A 458 2.49 -7.54 -23.63
CA ILE A 458 2.00 -8.74 -24.31
C ILE A 458 0.73 -9.20 -23.60
N GLY A 459 -0.43 -9.05 -24.25
CA GLY A 459 -1.74 -9.35 -23.70
C GLY A 459 -2.67 -10.07 -24.65
N TRP A 460 -3.91 -10.26 -24.21
CA TRP A 460 -4.93 -11.07 -24.90
C TRP A 460 -5.31 -10.60 -26.31
N LEU A 461 -5.04 -9.35 -26.65
CA LEU A 461 -5.38 -8.77 -27.95
C LEU A 461 -4.13 -8.45 -28.78
N SER A 462 -2.94 -8.81 -28.32
CA SER A 462 -1.69 -8.40 -28.97
C SER A 462 -1.55 -8.95 -30.38
N ARG A 463 -2.05 -10.16 -30.64
CA ARG A 463 -2.05 -10.75 -31.99
C ARG A 463 -2.92 -9.98 -32.98
N LEU A 464 -4.02 -9.40 -32.51
CA LEU A 464 -4.95 -8.67 -33.37
C LEU A 464 -4.56 -7.21 -33.56
N HIS A 465 -4.12 -6.55 -32.48
CA HIS A 465 -3.94 -5.09 -32.45
C HIS A 465 -2.49 -4.62 -32.24
N GLY A 466 -1.60 -5.47 -31.72
CA GLY A 466 -0.21 -5.12 -31.42
C GLY A 466 0.08 -5.03 -29.91
N LEU A 467 1.30 -4.66 -29.56
CA LEU A 467 1.70 -4.48 -28.16
C LEU A 467 1.05 -3.22 -27.59
N THR A 468 0.92 -3.12 -26.26
CA THR A 468 0.44 -1.89 -25.61
C THR A 468 1.18 -0.64 -26.07
N ILE A 469 2.50 -0.72 -26.25
CA ILE A 469 3.34 0.38 -26.74
C ILE A 469 3.04 0.83 -28.17
N ASP A 470 2.41 0.00 -29.00
CA ASP A 470 2.06 0.32 -30.40
C ASP A 470 0.82 1.23 -30.47
N HIS A 471 0.02 1.23 -29.41
CA HIS A 471 -1.14 2.09 -29.22
C HIS A 471 -0.78 3.42 -28.55
N LEU A 472 0.44 3.56 -28.04
CA LEU A 472 0.89 4.78 -27.40
C LEU A 472 1.03 5.89 -28.45
N ARG A 473 0.58 7.10 -28.10
CA ARG A 473 0.58 8.28 -28.99
C ARG A 473 1.40 9.42 -28.41
N ALA A 474 1.40 9.57 -27.08
CA ALA A 474 2.27 10.51 -26.40
C ALA A 474 2.49 10.09 -24.94
N VAL A 475 3.56 10.60 -24.35
CA VAL A 475 3.79 10.58 -22.90
C VAL A 475 4.20 11.96 -22.42
N GLU A 476 3.85 12.27 -21.18
CA GLU A 476 4.48 13.34 -20.39
C GLU A 476 5.39 12.68 -19.37
N MET A 477 6.62 13.19 -19.22
CA MET A 477 7.60 12.59 -18.31
C MET A 477 8.56 13.59 -17.72
N VAL A 478 9.05 13.28 -16.52
CA VAL A 478 10.12 14.00 -15.82
C VAL A 478 11.45 13.33 -16.12
N LEU A 479 12.40 14.09 -16.67
CA LEU A 479 13.75 13.64 -17.00
C LEU A 479 14.69 13.69 -15.79
N ALA A 480 15.90 13.14 -15.95
CA ALA A 480 16.89 13.04 -14.87
C ALA A 480 17.30 14.41 -14.29
N ASP A 481 17.24 15.48 -15.08
CA ASP A 481 17.53 16.84 -14.61
C ASP A 481 16.35 17.51 -13.88
N GLY A 482 15.17 16.90 -13.89
CA GLY A 482 13.92 17.43 -13.33
C GLY A 482 13.04 18.17 -14.34
N SER A 483 13.46 18.31 -15.60
CA SER A 483 12.63 18.93 -16.64
C SER A 483 11.45 18.05 -17.02
N VAL A 484 10.32 18.70 -17.33
CA VAL A 484 9.10 18.04 -17.83
C VAL A 484 9.11 18.14 -19.35
N VAL A 485 8.96 17.02 -20.02
CA VAL A 485 8.89 16.94 -21.48
C VAL A 485 7.68 16.15 -21.92
N ARG A 486 7.18 16.48 -23.12
CA ARG A 486 6.25 15.63 -23.85
C ARG A 486 7.02 14.90 -24.96
N ALA A 487 6.77 13.60 -25.08
CA ALA A 487 7.36 12.77 -26.14
C ALA A 487 6.25 12.11 -26.95
N SER A 488 6.27 12.33 -28.26
CA SER A 488 5.33 11.82 -29.27
C SER A 488 6.07 11.60 -30.60
N GLU A 489 5.36 11.31 -31.69
CA GLU A 489 5.98 11.24 -33.03
C GLU A 489 6.48 12.60 -33.54
N ASP A 490 5.86 13.70 -33.09
CA ASP A 490 6.16 15.06 -33.56
C ASP A 490 7.02 15.88 -32.57
N GLU A 491 7.12 15.43 -31.31
CA GLU A 491 7.82 16.13 -30.23
C GLU A 491 8.73 15.15 -29.47
N ASN A 492 10.03 15.44 -29.35
CA ASN A 492 11.03 14.51 -28.76
C ASN A 492 10.89 13.05 -29.27
N PRO A 493 10.88 12.81 -30.61
CA PRO A 493 10.58 11.50 -31.19
C PRO A 493 11.62 10.42 -30.87
N ASP A 494 12.86 10.83 -30.60
CA ASP A 494 13.92 9.95 -30.14
C ASP A 494 13.65 9.39 -28.73
N LEU A 495 13.15 10.22 -27.83
CA LEU A 495 12.70 9.82 -26.50
C LEU A 495 11.42 8.98 -26.58
N PHE A 496 10.47 9.35 -27.44
CA PHE A 496 9.24 8.58 -27.65
C PHE A 496 9.52 7.17 -28.19
N TRP A 497 10.50 7.04 -29.07
CA TRP A 497 11.03 5.74 -29.51
C TRP A 497 11.58 4.92 -28.33
N ALA A 498 12.38 5.55 -27.46
CA ALA A 498 13.05 4.88 -26.34
C ALA A 498 12.06 4.40 -25.27
N VAL A 499 11.09 5.23 -24.89
CA VAL A 499 10.06 4.90 -23.88
C VAL A 499 9.22 3.70 -24.30
N ARG A 500 9.05 3.46 -25.60
CA ARG A 500 8.34 2.29 -26.15
C ARG A 500 9.22 1.02 -26.18
N GLY A 501 9.73 0.60 -25.02
CA GLY A 501 10.42 -0.68 -24.86
C GLY A 501 11.58 -0.68 -23.87
N ALA A 502 12.16 0.48 -23.55
CA ALA A 502 13.33 0.55 -22.67
C ALA A 502 13.02 0.70 -21.17
N GLY A 503 11.75 0.58 -20.77
CA GLY A 503 11.32 0.71 -19.38
C GLY A 503 11.60 2.09 -18.80
N ALA A 504 12.01 2.15 -17.53
CA ALA A 504 12.22 3.38 -16.78
C ALA A 504 13.60 4.04 -17.01
N ASN A 505 14.32 3.70 -18.08
CA ASN A 505 15.71 4.16 -18.28
C ASN A 505 15.84 5.66 -18.58
N PHE A 506 14.79 6.35 -18.99
CA PHE A 506 14.91 7.73 -19.51
C PHE A 506 14.15 8.78 -18.69
N GLY A 507 13.45 8.37 -17.64
CA GLY A 507 12.63 9.28 -16.84
C GLY A 507 11.45 8.60 -16.17
N ILE A 508 10.67 9.43 -15.49
CA ILE A 508 9.45 9.04 -14.80
C ILE A 508 8.27 9.52 -15.64
N VAL A 509 7.57 8.60 -16.31
CA VAL A 509 6.36 8.93 -17.06
C VAL A 509 5.22 9.26 -16.10
N THR A 510 4.64 10.45 -16.25
CA THR A 510 3.56 10.98 -15.40
C THR A 510 2.18 10.92 -16.06
N SER A 511 2.13 10.76 -17.39
CA SER A 511 0.89 10.62 -18.15
C SER A 511 1.13 9.87 -19.45
N PHE A 512 0.19 9.01 -19.85
CA PHE A 512 0.20 8.28 -21.11
C PHE A 512 -1.04 8.60 -21.92
N GLU A 513 -0.89 8.86 -23.22
CA GLU A 513 -2.00 8.99 -24.17
C GLU A 513 -1.98 7.83 -25.15
N PHE A 514 -3.11 7.11 -25.25
CA PHE A 514 -3.26 5.93 -26.10
C PHE A 514 -4.39 6.08 -27.11
N GLU A 515 -4.30 5.27 -28.16
CA GLU A 515 -5.44 4.89 -29.01
C GLU A 515 -6.00 3.53 -28.60
N ALA A 516 -7.21 3.50 -28.07
CA ALA A 516 -7.90 2.26 -27.75
C ALA A 516 -8.52 1.59 -28.98
N ASP A 517 -8.77 0.28 -28.89
CA ASP A 517 -9.43 -0.52 -29.91
C ASP A 517 -10.92 -0.65 -29.63
N ALA A 518 -11.72 -0.81 -30.68
CA ALA A 518 -13.14 -1.09 -30.56
C ALA A 518 -13.34 -2.59 -30.26
N VAL A 519 -13.53 -2.92 -28.99
CA VAL A 519 -13.69 -4.29 -28.49
C VAL A 519 -14.75 -4.29 -27.38
N GLY A 520 -15.81 -5.05 -27.59
CA GLY A 520 -16.88 -5.24 -26.62
C GLY A 520 -16.78 -6.61 -25.94
N ASN A 521 -17.70 -7.49 -26.31
CA ASN A 521 -17.68 -8.88 -25.86
C ASN A 521 -16.69 -9.70 -26.69
N VAL A 522 -16.07 -10.67 -26.02
CA VAL A 522 -15.11 -11.60 -26.62
C VAL A 522 -15.43 -13.02 -26.17
N GLY A 523 -15.02 -14.01 -26.95
CA GLY A 523 -15.00 -15.40 -26.53
C GLY A 523 -13.82 -15.65 -25.59
N TRP A 524 -14.09 -16.03 -24.35
CA TRP A 524 -13.08 -16.50 -23.39
C TRP A 524 -13.20 -18.01 -23.22
N ALA A 525 -12.08 -18.72 -23.27
CA ALA A 525 -12.04 -20.15 -23.03
C ALA A 525 -10.87 -20.57 -22.13
N GLN A 526 -11.11 -21.64 -21.37
CA GLN A 526 -10.11 -22.35 -20.59
C GLN A 526 -10.20 -23.84 -20.89
N PHE A 527 -9.05 -24.48 -21.09
CA PHE A 527 -8.92 -25.90 -21.33
C PHE A 527 -7.89 -26.49 -20.37
N VAL A 528 -8.17 -27.69 -19.87
CA VAL A 528 -7.22 -28.49 -19.09
C VAL A 528 -6.89 -29.74 -19.89
N PHE A 529 -5.68 -29.79 -20.44
CA PHE A 529 -5.22 -30.91 -21.26
C PHE A 529 -4.36 -31.90 -20.46
N ASP A 530 -4.42 -33.16 -20.87
CA ASP A 530 -3.34 -34.12 -20.59
C ASP A 530 -2.08 -33.70 -21.35
N ALA A 531 -1.03 -33.36 -20.61
CA ALA A 531 0.28 -32.97 -21.13
C ALA A 531 1.36 -34.00 -20.75
N SER A 532 0.97 -35.28 -20.56
CA SER A 532 1.90 -36.38 -20.28
C SER A 532 2.89 -36.61 -21.43
N ASP A 533 2.45 -36.40 -22.68
CA ASP A 533 3.30 -36.18 -23.86
C ASP A 533 3.61 -34.68 -23.98
N THR A 534 4.54 -34.17 -23.17
CA THR A 534 4.74 -32.73 -23.03
C THR A 534 5.31 -32.09 -24.29
N ALA A 535 6.36 -32.68 -24.88
CA ALA A 535 6.97 -32.15 -26.10
C ALA A 535 5.96 -32.15 -27.26
N GLY A 536 5.29 -33.28 -27.51
CA GLY A 536 4.29 -33.38 -28.58
C GLY A 536 3.09 -32.47 -28.36
N PHE A 537 2.65 -32.27 -27.10
CA PHE A 537 1.62 -31.28 -26.78
C PHE A 537 2.05 -29.85 -27.15
N LEU A 538 3.27 -29.44 -26.76
CA LEU A 538 3.79 -28.11 -27.06
C LEU A 538 3.86 -27.85 -28.57
N GLU A 539 4.34 -28.83 -29.34
CA GLU A 539 4.41 -28.74 -30.81
C GLU A 539 3.02 -28.58 -31.44
N ARG A 540 2.05 -29.44 -31.05
CA ARG A 540 0.68 -29.39 -31.58
C ARG A 540 -0.03 -28.09 -31.21
N TRP A 541 0.14 -27.63 -29.98
CA TRP A 541 -0.41 -26.34 -29.54
C TRP A 541 0.24 -25.16 -30.28
N GLY A 542 1.57 -25.15 -30.42
CA GLY A 542 2.29 -24.11 -31.16
C GLY A 542 1.82 -24.00 -32.61
N ALA A 543 1.75 -25.13 -33.31
CA ALA A 543 1.27 -25.19 -34.69
C ALA A 543 -0.21 -24.74 -34.81
N ALA A 544 -1.06 -25.10 -33.84
CA ALA A 544 -2.46 -24.65 -33.81
C ALA A 544 -2.55 -23.12 -33.61
N VAL A 545 -1.71 -22.52 -32.77
CA VAL A 545 -1.66 -21.07 -32.56
C VAL A 545 -1.12 -20.34 -33.79
N GLU A 546 -0.06 -20.84 -34.43
CA GLU A 546 0.54 -20.22 -35.62
C GLU A 546 -0.38 -20.28 -36.84
N SER A 547 -1.13 -21.37 -36.99
CA SER A 547 -2.13 -21.53 -38.07
C SER A 547 -3.44 -20.77 -37.81
N ALA A 548 -3.70 -20.36 -36.56
CA ALA A 548 -4.90 -19.66 -36.21
C ALA A 548 -4.91 -18.21 -36.74
N PRO A 549 -6.08 -17.67 -37.11
CA PRO A 549 -6.23 -16.26 -37.41
C PRO A 549 -5.83 -15.37 -36.23
N ARG A 550 -5.49 -14.11 -36.53
CA ARG A 550 -4.96 -13.14 -35.55
C ARG A 550 -5.97 -12.73 -34.47
N ASP A 551 -7.26 -12.99 -34.70
CA ASP A 551 -8.34 -12.76 -33.73
C ASP A 551 -8.36 -13.79 -32.58
N LEU A 552 -7.57 -14.87 -32.67
CA LEU A 552 -7.35 -15.84 -31.60
C LEU A 552 -5.98 -15.62 -30.93
N THR A 553 -6.00 -15.43 -29.62
CA THR A 553 -4.81 -15.45 -28.74
C THR A 553 -4.96 -16.60 -27.75
N SER A 554 -3.90 -17.40 -27.58
CA SER A 554 -3.87 -18.48 -26.59
C SER A 554 -2.58 -18.47 -25.78
N PHE A 555 -2.69 -18.62 -24.46
CA PHE A 555 -1.59 -18.78 -23.52
C PHE A 555 -1.71 -20.14 -22.83
N LEU A 556 -0.59 -20.75 -22.46
CA LEU A 556 -0.57 -21.98 -21.67
C LEU A 556 0.24 -21.81 -20.40
N VAL A 557 -0.15 -22.52 -19.34
CA VAL A 557 0.57 -22.62 -18.07
C VAL A 557 0.71 -24.09 -17.67
N MET A 558 1.90 -24.47 -17.25
CA MET A 558 2.21 -25.77 -16.66
C MET A 558 2.90 -25.59 -15.30
N GLY A 559 2.55 -26.46 -14.35
CA GLY A 559 3.20 -26.53 -13.06
C GLY A 559 4.25 -27.64 -12.99
N ARG A 560 4.93 -27.73 -11.85
CA ARG A 560 5.83 -28.87 -11.59
C ARG A 560 5.08 -30.22 -11.63
N PRO A 561 5.69 -31.29 -12.15
CA PRO A 561 5.14 -32.64 -12.01
C PRO A 561 4.93 -33.01 -10.53
N ARG A 562 3.82 -33.70 -10.24
CA ARG A 562 3.50 -34.22 -8.90
C ARG A 562 3.48 -35.74 -8.96
N ARG A 563 4.12 -36.39 -7.98
CA ARG A 563 4.21 -37.85 -7.94
C ARG A 563 2.80 -38.47 -7.91
N GLY A 564 2.51 -39.35 -8.86
CA GLY A 564 1.22 -40.04 -8.97
C GLY A 564 0.08 -39.21 -9.57
N GLN A 565 0.35 -38.02 -10.11
CA GLN A 565 -0.62 -37.23 -10.86
C GLN A 565 -0.14 -37.03 -12.31
N PRO A 566 -1.04 -37.04 -13.30
CA PRO A 566 -0.68 -36.71 -14.68
C PRO A 566 -0.20 -35.25 -14.75
N LEU A 567 0.69 -34.98 -15.70
CA LEU A 567 1.09 -33.61 -15.99
C LEU A 567 -0.02 -32.95 -16.81
N VAL A 568 -0.45 -31.76 -16.41
CA VAL A 568 -1.55 -31.03 -17.05
C VAL A 568 -1.07 -29.70 -17.59
N ALA A 569 -1.63 -29.30 -18.73
CA ALA A 569 -1.48 -27.95 -19.27
C ALA A 569 -2.80 -27.20 -19.17
N GLN A 570 -2.78 -26.03 -18.54
CA GLN A 570 -3.90 -25.10 -18.49
C GLN A 570 -3.75 -24.13 -19.65
N VAL A 571 -4.63 -24.21 -20.63
CA VAL A 571 -4.64 -23.33 -21.80
C VAL A 571 -5.79 -22.35 -21.65
N MET A 572 -5.48 -21.06 -21.80
CA MET A 572 -6.45 -19.97 -21.81
C MET A 572 -6.46 -19.35 -23.21
N ALA A 573 -7.63 -18.98 -23.71
CA ALA A 573 -7.77 -18.39 -25.03
C ALA A 573 -8.80 -17.26 -25.06
N VAL A 574 -8.48 -16.22 -25.84
CA VAL A 574 -9.40 -15.14 -26.23
C VAL A 574 -9.60 -15.19 -27.73
N VAL A 575 -10.87 -15.19 -28.15
CA VAL A 575 -11.29 -14.90 -29.52
C VAL A 575 -11.92 -13.51 -29.51
N ALA A 576 -11.34 -12.56 -30.24
CA ALA A 576 -11.82 -11.18 -30.36
C ALA A 576 -13.06 -11.08 -31.26
N SER A 577 -14.12 -11.78 -30.88
CA SER A 577 -15.43 -11.81 -31.53
C SER A 577 -16.49 -12.17 -30.48
N ASP A 578 -17.71 -11.67 -30.67
CA ASP A 578 -18.89 -12.04 -29.90
C ASP A 578 -19.81 -13.03 -30.64
N GLN A 579 -19.41 -13.45 -31.84
CA GLN A 579 -20.18 -14.38 -32.68
C GLN A 579 -19.89 -15.84 -32.28
N PRO A 580 -20.87 -16.60 -31.76
CA PRO A 580 -20.66 -17.96 -31.27
C PRO A 580 -20.00 -18.90 -32.28
N GLU A 581 -20.41 -18.84 -33.54
CA GLU A 581 -19.88 -19.70 -34.62
C GLU A 581 -18.40 -19.40 -34.88
N THR A 582 -18.04 -18.11 -34.94
CA THR A 582 -16.63 -17.71 -35.08
C THR A 582 -15.81 -18.18 -33.89
N ILE A 583 -16.33 -18.03 -32.66
CA ILE A 583 -15.63 -18.46 -31.45
C ILE A 583 -15.39 -19.97 -31.47
N VAL A 584 -16.41 -20.77 -31.78
CA VAL A 584 -16.28 -22.23 -31.88
C VAL A 584 -15.28 -22.63 -32.97
N ASP A 585 -15.37 -22.03 -34.15
CA ASP A 585 -14.46 -22.32 -35.26
C ASP A 585 -12.99 -22.02 -34.92
N ARG A 586 -12.73 -20.95 -34.15
CA ARG A 586 -11.37 -20.59 -33.69
C ARG A 586 -10.87 -21.49 -32.58
N LEU A 587 -11.73 -21.91 -31.67
CA LEU A 587 -11.35 -22.74 -30.52
C LEU A 587 -11.23 -24.23 -30.89
N GLN A 588 -11.93 -24.70 -31.93
CA GLN A 588 -11.97 -26.12 -32.29
C GLN A 588 -10.57 -26.72 -32.57
N PRO A 589 -9.67 -26.08 -33.34
CA PRO A 589 -8.32 -26.61 -33.53
C PRO A 589 -7.55 -26.74 -32.22
N LEU A 590 -7.66 -25.76 -31.32
CA LEU A 590 -7.03 -25.80 -30.00
C LEU A 590 -7.61 -26.91 -29.12
N ALA A 591 -8.93 -27.11 -29.13
CA ALA A 591 -9.59 -28.14 -28.32
C ALA A 591 -9.17 -29.58 -28.67
N THR A 592 -8.59 -29.78 -29.87
CA THR A 592 -8.20 -31.11 -30.37
C THR A 592 -6.71 -31.43 -30.26
N VAL A 593 -5.89 -30.53 -29.69
CA VAL A 593 -4.43 -30.72 -29.62
C VAL A 593 -3.99 -31.87 -28.70
N ALA A 594 -4.81 -32.25 -27.74
CA ALA A 594 -4.58 -33.35 -26.80
C ALA A 594 -5.89 -33.77 -26.10
N PRO A 595 -5.91 -34.91 -25.38
CA PRO A 595 -7.05 -35.29 -24.54
C PRO A 595 -7.38 -34.20 -23.50
N LEU A 596 -8.66 -33.84 -23.40
CA LEU A 596 -9.17 -32.86 -22.44
C LEU A 596 -9.61 -33.56 -21.16
N TYR A 597 -9.22 -32.97 -20.02
CA TYR A 597 -9.80 -33.28 -18.72
C TYR A 597 -10.96 -32.36 -18.37
N ASP A 598 -10.88 -31.09 -18.79
CA ASP A 598 -11.91 -30.09 -18.52
C ASP A 598 -11.88 -28.97 -19.58
N GLN A 599 -13.03 -28.33 -19.82
CA GLN A 599 -13.13 -27.16 -20.69
C GLN A 599 -14.27 -26.23 -20.26
N TYR A 600 -14.06 -24.94 -20.43
CA TYR A 600 -15.04 -23.89 -20.20
C TYR A 600 -14.90 -22.82 -21.28
N ALA A 601 -16.02 -22.36 -21.84
CA ALA A 601 -16.04 -21.27 -22.80
C ALA A 601 -17.26 -20.37 -22.57
N VAL A 602 -17.08 -19.05 -22.70
CA VAL A 602 -18.11 -18.05 -22.43
C VAL A 602 -17.90 -16.81 -23.30
N ILE A 603 -18.99 -16.17 -23.72
CA ILE A 603 -18.96 -14.82 -24.29
C ILE A 603 -19.09 -13.83 -23.15
N THR A 604 -18.12 -12.94 -22.99
CA THR A 604 -18.07 -12.01 -21.85
C THR A 604 -17.42 -10.69 -22.25
N PRO A 605 -17.72 -9.56 -21.59
CA PRO A 605 -16.99 -8.32 -21.78
C PRO A 605 -15.48 -8.51 -21.53
N TYR A 606 -14.63 -7.87 -22.33
CA TYR A 606 -13.17 -7.92 -22.11
C TYR A 606 -12.77 -7.51 -20.68
N ALA A 607 -13.46 -6.51 -20.10
CA ALA A 607 -13.25 -6.07 -18.72
C ALA A 607 -13.43 -7.19 -17.68
N SER A 608 -14.34 -8.14 -17.91
CA SER A 608 -14.55 -9.28 -17.01
C SER A 608 -13.36 -10.22 -16.97
N ILE A 609 -12.61 -10.35 -18.07
CA ILE A 609 -11.37 -11.16 -18.14
C ILE A 609 -10.26 -10.48 -17.33
N MET A 610 -10.18 -9.15 -17.42
CA MET A 610 -9.19 -8.35 -16.70
C MET A 610 -9.55 -8.14 -15.23
N ALA A 611 -10.79 -8.41 -14.81
CA ALA A 611 -11.25 -8.41 -13.42
C ALA A 611 -10.77 -9.63 -12.61
N ASN A 612 -9.54 -10.08 -12.85
CA ASN A 612 -8.92 -11.25 -12.22
C ASN A 612 -7.88 -10.89 -11.15
N ALA A 613 -7.72 -9.59 -10.87
CA ALA A 613 -6.84 -9.08 -9.82
C ALA A 613 -7.40 -9.40 -8.43
N GLN A 614 -6.52 -9.76 -7.49
CA GLN A 614 -6.88 -9.90 -6.09
C GLN A 614 -6.68 -8.55 -5.40
N GLY A 615 -7.65 -8.13 -4.59
CA GLY A 615 -7.49 -6.97 -3.72
C GLY A 615 -6.50 -7.23 -2.58
N GLY A 616 -5.97 -6.17 -1.98
CA GLY A 616 -5.07 -6.24 -0.83
C GLY A 616 -3.74 -5.54 -1.07
N TYR A 617 -2.90 -5.53 -0.04
CA TYR A 617 -1.58 -4.91 -0.08
C TYR A 617 -0.52 -5.91 -0.56
N HIS A 618 0.52 -5.37 -1.18
CA HIS A 618 1.67 -6.15 -1.60
C HIS A 618 2.56 -6.47 -0.40
N ASP A 619 2.82 -7.75 -0.17
CA ASP A 619 3.60 -8.24 0.97
C ASP A 619 4.79 -9.14 0.56
N GLY A 620 5.10 -9.21 -0.74
CA GLY A 620 6.26 -9.94 -1.26
C GLY A 620 6.06 -11.45 -1.31
N GLN A 621 5.18 -11.92 -2.20
CA GLN A 621 4.83 -13.33 -2.31
C GLN A 621 5.80 -14.14 -3.19
N GLY A 622 6.50 -15.09 -2.58
CA GLY A 622 7.18 -16.19 -3.27
C GLY A 622 8.61 -15.94 -3.72
N GLU A 623 9.03 -14.68 -3.93
CA GLU A 623 10.41 -14.33 -4.33
C GLU A 623 10.93 -15.11 -5.56
N PRO A 624 10.16 -15.18 -6.67
CA PRO A 624 10.47 -16.06 -7.80
C PRO A 624 11.80 -15.72 -8.46
N VAL A 625 12.61 -16.73 -8.80
CA VAL A 625 13.63 -16.58 -9.83
C VAL A 625 12.95 -16.77 -11.18
N GLY A 626 12.71 -15.66 -11.87
CA GLY A 626 12.10 -15.64 -13.19
C GLY A 626 13.09 -15.51 -14.33
N ARG A 627 12.85 -16.29 -15.39
CA ARG A 627 13.59 -16.29 -16.64
C ARG A 627 12.62 -16.05 -17.79
N SER A 628 13.04 -15.23 -18.75
CA SER A 628 12.26 -14.91 -19.93
C SER A 628 13.01 -15.29 -21.20
N GLY A 629 12.27 -15.72 -22.23
CA GLY A 629 12.80 -15.95 -23.57
C GLY A 629 11.75 -15.69 -24.64
N LEU A 630 12.19 -15.31 -25.83
CA LEU A 630 11.35 -15.11 -27.01
C LEU A 630 11.77 -16.11 -28.08
N ILE A 631 10.80 -16.76 -28.72
CA ILE A 631 11.04 -17.72 -29.81
C ILE A 631 10.12 -17.41 -30.99
N GLU A 632 10.60 -17.68 -32.20
CA GLU A 632 9.81 -17.53 -33.42
C GLU A 632 8.91 -18.74 -33.65
N HIS A 633 9.36 -19.94 -33.30
CA HIS A 633 8.63 -21.18 -33.53
C HIS A 633 8.83 -22.14 -32.35
N ILE A 634 7.82 -22.97 -32.06
CA ILE A 634 7.97 -24.12 -31.17
C ILE A 634 8.48 -25.28 -32.02
N THR A 635 9.80 -25.43 -32.11
CA THR A 635 10.43 -26.54 -32.82
C THR A 635 10.44 -27.82 -31.97
N PRO A 636 10.59 -29.02 -32.58
CA PRO A 636 10.74 -30.27 -31.83
C PRO A 636 11.89 -30.22 -30.81
N GLU A 637 13.01 -29.57 -31.15
CA GLU A 637 14.17 -29.44 -30.26
C GLU A 637 13.85 -28.57 -29.05
N PHE A 638 13.18 -27.43 -29.26
CA PHE A 638 12.73 -26.56 -28.17
C PHE A 638 11.71 -27.28 -27.29
N ALA A 639 10.72 -27.95 -27.89
CA ALA A 639 9.69 -28.69 -27.14
C ALA A 639 10.30 -29.78 -26.24
N ALA A 640 11.27 -30.54 -26.77
CA ALA A 640 12.01 -31.52 -25.99
C ALA A 640 12.85 -30.87 -24.87
N ALA A 641 13.43 -29.69 -25.11
CA ALA A 641 14.18 -28.95 -24.09
C ALA A 641 13.27 -28.38 -22.99
N ALA A 642 12.11 -27.82 -23.36
CA ALA A 642 11.10 -27.35 -22.43
C ALA A 642 10.53 -28.48 -21.57
N GLU A 643 10.28 -29.67 -22.15
CA GLU A 643 9.89 -30.85 -21.38
C GLU A 643 10.95 -31.22 -20.33
N ARG A 644 12.23 -31.24 -20.69
CA ARG A 644 13.32 -31.50 -19.73
C ARG A 644 13.31 -30.49 -18.59
N LEU A 645 13.17 -29.20 -18.90
CA LEU A 645 13.09 -28.12 -17.89
C LEU A 645 11.90 -28.34 -16.94
N ILE A 646 10.69 -28.58 -17.46
CA ILE A 646 9.47 -28.78 -16.66
C ILE A 646 9.63 -30.02 -15.76
N ARG A 647 10.16 -31.11 -16.32
CA ARG A 647 10.34 -32.38 -15.59
C ARG A 647 11.51 -32.35 -14.62
N SER A 648 12.48 -31.47 -14.80
CA SER A 648 13.61 -31.32 -13.86
C SER A 648 13.11 -31.04 -12.44
N GLY A 649 11.98 -30.34 -12.28
CA GLY A 649 11.48 -29.84 -11.01
C GLY A 649 12.24 -28.61 -10.48
N ALA A 650 13.09 -28.00 -11.30
CA ALA A 650 13.76 -26.72 -11.01
C ALA A 650 12.79 -25.54 -10.99
N VAL A 651 11.76 -25.62 -11.83
CA VAL A 651 10.72 -24.60 -11.99
C VAL A 651 9.38 -25.14 -11.46
N TYR A 652 8.60 -24.25 -10.83
CA TYR A 652 7.25 -24.57 -10.35
C TYR A 652 6.15 -23.95 -11.22
N PHE A 653 6.52 -23.05 -12.12
CA PHE A 653 5.64 -22.37 -13.06
C PHE A 653 6.37 -22.25 -14.41
N PHE A 654 5.70 -22.65 -15.48
CA PHE A 654 6.16 -22.51 -16.86
C PHE A 654 4.99 -21.98 -17.69
N GLN A 655 5.19 -20.90 -18.45
CA GLN A 655 4.16 -20.28 -19.27
C GLN A 655 4.70 -20.04 -20.68
N ILE A 656 3.85 -20.25 -21.68
CA ILE A 656 4.06 -19.74 -23.02
C ILE A 656 2.89 -18.84 -23.38
N ARG A 657 3.20 -17.60 -23.77
CA ARG A 657 2.24 -16.65 -24.32
C ARG A 657 2.40 -16.59 -25.82
N SER A 658 1.30 -16.65 -26.56
CA SER A 658 1.31 -16.33 -27.98
C SER A 658 1.47 -14.82 -28.19
N VAL A 659 2.30 -14.51 -29.18
CA VAL A 659 2.63 -13.17 -29.68
C VAL A 659 2.43 -13.27 -31.20
N GLY A 660 3.27 -12.61 -32.01
CA GLY A 660 3.12 -12.54 -33.46
C GLY A 660 1.88 -11.73 -33.87
N GLY A 661 1.33 -12.05 -35.04
CA GLY A 661 0.19 -11.31 -35.61
C GLY A 661 0.55 -9.85 -35.89
N ALA A 662 -0.29 -8.91 -35.47
CA ALA A 662 -0.07 -7.48 -35.63
C ALA A 662 1.24 -6.98 -34.98
N VAL A 663 1.76 -7.67 -33.95
CA VAL A 663 3.07 -7.35 -33.38
C VAL A 663 4.19 -7.42 -34.42
N ALA A 664 4.11 -8.37 -35.35
CA ALA A 664 5.12 -8.60 -36.37
C ALA A 664 4.99 -7.67 -37.59
N ASP A 665 3.87 -6.93 -37.71
CA ASP A 665 3.68 -5.94 -38.78
C ASP A 665 4.45 -4.64 -38.52
N VAL A 666 4.82 -4.38 -37.26
CA VAL A 666 5.59 -3.21 -36.85
C VAL A 666 7.07 -3.44 -37.13
N ASP A 667 7.72 -2.49 -37.80
CA ASP A 667 9.15 -2.53 -38.08
C ASP A 667 9.96 -2.71 -36.77
N PRO A 668 10.91 -3.68 -36.70
CA PRO A 668 11.77 -3.89 -35.53
C PRO A 668 12.51 -2.64 -35.02
N ASP A 669 12.78 -1.65 -35.89
CA ASP A 669 13.44 -0.39 -35.53
C ASP A 669 12.45 0.73 -35.14
N ALA A 670 11.13 0.51 -35.25
CA ALA A 670 10.11 1.53 -34.97
C ALA A 670 9.97 1.88 -33.48
N THR A 671 10.37 0.97 -32.59
CA THR A 671 10.41 1.20 -31.13
C THR A 671 11.64 0.55 -30.52
N ALA A 672 11.89 0.76 -29.21
CA ALA A 672 12.98 0.09 -28.50
C ALA A 672 12.73 -1.41 -28.26
N TYR A 673 11.48 -1.88 -28.41
CA TYR A 673 11.16 -3.31 -28.47
C TYR A 673 11.46 -3.86 -29.87
N ALA A 674 12.60 -4.54 -30.01
CA ALA A 674 13.10 -4.96 -31.32
C ALA A 674 12.69 -6.38 -31.74
N HIS A 675 12.31 -7.24 -30.80
CA HIS A 675 12.04 -8.67 -31.06
C HIS A 675 10.62 -8.91 -31.63
N ARG A 676 10.28 -8.21 -32.73
CA ARG A 676 8.95 -8.21 -33.36
C ARG A 676 8.61 -9.51 -34.10
N SER A 677 9.61 -10.29 -34.51
CA SER A 677 9.42 -11.57 -35.22
C SER A 677 8.99 -12.72 -34.31
N ALA A 678 9.12 -12.58 -32.98
CA ALA A 678 8.78 -13.65 -32.05
C ALA A 678 7.27 -13.95 -32.04
N ASN A 679 6.90 -15.21 -32.27
CA ASN A 679 5.51 -15.66 -32.13
C ASN A 679 5.19 -16.11 -30.70
N PHE A 680 6.19 -16.34 -29.85
CA PHE A 680 5.96 -16.82 -28.49
C PHE A 680 6.91 -16.18 -27.48
N HIS A 681 6.36 -15.91 -26.31
CA HIS A 681 7.10 -15.53 -25.11
C HIS A 681 7.04 -16.67 -24.10
N VAL A 682 8.21 -17.15 -23.69
CA VAL A 682 8.41 -18.26 -22.75
C VAL A 682 8.86 -17.69 -21.42
N THR A 683 8.23 -18.12 -20.33
CA THR A 683 8.61 -17.73 -18.96
C THR A 683 8.65 -18.94 -18.06
N ALA A 684 9.63 -19.00 -17.16
CA ALA A 684 9.65 -19.99 -16.10
C ALA A 684 10.04 -19.36 -14.75
N PHE A 685 9.39 -19.82 -13.67
CA PHE A 685 9.72 -19.43 -12.30
C PHE A 685 10.17 -20.63 -11.48
N GLY A 686 11.28 -20.46 -10.76
CA GLY A 686 11.73 -21.38 -9.73
C GLY A 686 12.10 -20.64 -8.44
N SER A 687 12.57 -21.38 -7.44
CA SER A 687 12.96 -20.81 -6.13
C SER A 687 14.46 -20.87 -5.87
N ASN A 688 15.22 -21.66 -6.64
CA ASN A 688 16.67 -21.78 -6.50
C ASN A 688 17.35 -21.27 -7.77
N ARG A 689 18.05 -20.15 -7.67
CA ARG A 689 18.69 -19.48 -8.80
C ARG A 689 19.67 -20.38 -9.55
N ALA A 690 20.63 -20.98 -8.85
CA ALA A 690 21.66 -21.80 -9.49
C ALA A 690 21.06 -22.96 -10.31
N ARG A 691 20.01 -23.60 -9.79
CA ARG A 691 19.32 -24.70 -10.49
C ARG A 691 18.49 -24.21 -11.67
N VAL A 692 17.76 -23.10 -11.51
CA VAL A 692 17.01 -22.48 -12.61
C VAL A 692 17.95 -22.07 -13.73
N ASP A 693 19.10 -21.47 -13.39
CA ASP A 693 20.07 -20.98 -14.36
C ASP A 693 20.70 -22.12 -15.15
N ALA A 694 21.10 -23.21 -14.47
CA ALA A 694 21.67 -24.38 -15.13
C ALA A 694 20.71 -25.01 -16.16
N GLU A 695 19.43 -25.15 -15.81
CA GLU A 695 18.43 -25.71 -16.72
C GLU A 695 18.04 -24.71 -17.82
N TRP A 696 17.93 -23.42 -17.50
CA TRP A 696 17.51 -22.39 -18.45
C TRP A 696 18.59 -22.06 -19.49
N ASP A 697 19.86 -22.00 -19.07
CA ASP A 697 20.97 -21.70 -19.97
C ASP A 697 21.12 -22.79 -21.06
N ALA A 698 20.66 -24.02 -20.80
CA ALA A 698 20.60 -25.08 -21.82
C ALA A 698 19.58 -24.78 -22.95
N LEU A 699 18.55 -23.96 -22.68
CA LEU A 699 17.56 -23.52 -23.67
C LEU A 699 18.00 -22.25 -24.42
N HIS A 700 19.07 -21.58 -23.97
CA HIS A 700 19.45 -20.25 -24.44
C HIS A 700 19.54 -20.11 -25.97
N HIS A 701 20.07 -21.13 -26.64
CA HIS A 701 20.27 -21.14 -28.09
C HIS A 701 18.96 -21.17 -28.90
N HIS A 702 17.82 -21.46 -28.28
CA HIS A 702 16.51 -21.36 -28.92
C HIS A 702 15.94 -19.94 -28.92
N PHE A 703 16.44 -19.05 -28.05
CA PHE A 703 15.86 -17.73 -27.87
C PHE A 703 16.46 -16.70 -28.83
N THR A 704 15.59 -15.85 -29.37
CA THR A 704 15.97 -14.70 -30.21
C THR A 704 16.00 -13.39 -29.42
N GLY A 705 15.56 -13.41 -28.15
CA GLY A 705 15.62 -12.30 -27.22
C GLY A 705 14.90 -12.58 -25.91
N ILE A 706 14.70 -11.55 -25.09
CA ILE A 706 13.98 -11.63 -23.81
C ILE A 706 12.93 -10.52 -23.66
N TYR A 707 11.92 -10.76 -22.83
CA TYR A 707 10.97 -9.74 -22.41
C TYR A 707 11.25 -9.31 -20.96
N LEU A 708 11.58 -8.03 -20.80
CA LEU A 708 12.12 -7.45 -19.56
C LEU A 708 11.26 -7.70 -18.31
N ASN A 709 9.93 -7.69 -18.46
CA ASN A 709 9.00 -7.71 -17.33
C ASN A 709 9.00 -9.03 -16.54
N PHE A 710 9.57 -10.09 -17.10
CA PHE A 710 9.68 -11.40 -16.46
C PHE A 710 11.11 -11.80 -16.10
N GLU A 711 12.10 -10.93 -16.37
CA GLU A 711 13.51 -11.25 -16.18
C GLU A 711 14.05 -10.77 -14.83
N THR A 712 14.68 -11.69 -14.10
CA THR A 712 15.24 -11.49 -12.76
C THR A 712 16.74 -11.82 -12.68
N ASP A 713 17.36 -12.17 -13.79
CA ASP A 713 18.79 -12.37 -13.93
C ASP A 713 19.55 -11.03 -13.83
N PRO A 714 20.48 -10.88 -12.88
CA PRO A 714 21.28 -9.67 -12.73
C PRO A 714 22.54 -9.66 -13.62
N ARG A 715 22.83 -10.73 -14.36
CA ARG A 715 24.03 -10.84 -15.21
C ARG A 715 24.05 -9.72 -16.27
N PRO A 716 25.12 -8.89 -16.36
CA PRO A 716 25.17 -7.75 -17.27
C PRO A 716 24.98 -8.10 -18.75
N GLU A 717 25.43 -9.28 -19.18
CA GLU A 717 25.31 -9.73 -20.57
C GLU A 717 23.86 -9.86 -21.05
N ARG A 718 22.89 -10.02 -20.13
CA ARG A 718 21.46 -10.14 -20.47
C ARG A 718 20.91 -8.90 -21.17
N ILE A 719 21.61 -7.76 -21.06
CA ILE A 719 21.23 -6.54 -21.76
C ILE A 719 21.25 -6.72 -23.29
N ALA A 720 22.17 -7.54 -23.80
CA ALA A 720 22.29 -7.80 -25.24
C ALA A 720 21.16 -8.73 -25.74
N ASP A 721 20.57 -9.54 -24.85
CA ASP A 721 19.42 -10.38 -25.20
C ASP A 721 18.11 -9.56 -25.25
N ALA A 722 18.03 -8.46 -24.50
CA ALA A 722 16.86 -7.58 -24.51
C ALA A 722 16.89 -6.57 -25.65
N PHE A 723 18.10 -6.12 -26.01
CA PHE A 723 18.31 -5.07 -27.00
C PHE A 723 19.38 -5.53 -27.99
N PRO A 724 19.00 -5.80 -29.26
CA PRO A 724 19.95 -6.12 -30.32
C PRO A 724 21.02 -5.02 -30.47
N PRO A 725 22.21 -5.33 -31.01
CA PRO A 725 23.36 -4.42 -30.98
C PRO A 725 23.07 -2.99 -31.45
N ARG A 726 22.30 -2.82 -32.54
CA ARG A 726 21.90 -1.51 -33.07
C ARG A 726 20.97 -0.75 -32.11
N THR A 727 19.94 -1.42 -31.60
CA THR A 727 18.99 -0.88 -30.63
C THR A 727 19.71 -0.46 -29.35
N LEU A 728 20.58 -1.32 -28.82
CA LEU A 728 21.36 -1.05 -27.62
C LEU A 728 22.31 0.14 -27.79
N GLN A 729 22.98 0.25 -28.95
CA GLN A 729 23.84 1.39 -29.25
C GLN A 729 23.03 2.69 -29.24
N ARG A 730 21.89 2.74 -29.96
CA ARG A 730 21.01 3.92 -29.99
C ARG A 730 20.52 4.29 -28.60
N LEU A 731 20.11 3.32 -27.79
CA LEU A 731 19.66 3.55 -26.42
C LEU A 731 20.78 4.15 -25.54
N ARG A 732 22.03 3.67 -25.68
CA ARG A 732 23.18 4.22 -24.95
C ARG A 732 23.53 5.66 -25.36
N GLU A 733 23.41 5.97 -26.64
CA GLU A 733 23.58 7.33 -27.17
C GLU A 733 22.51 8.28 -26.60
N LEU A 734 21.24 7.85 -26.59
CA LEU A 734 20.15 8.61 -25.98
C LEU A 734 20.32 8.73 -24.46
N LYS A 735 20.79 7.68 -23.79
CA LYS A 735 21.02 7.72 -22.34
C LYS A 735 22.10 8.73 -21.99
N ALA A 736 23.18 8.80 -22.77
CA ALA A 736 24.23 9.82 -22.60
C ALA A 736 23.71 11.26 -22.80
N ARG A 737 22.61 11.45 -23.54
CA ARG A 737 21.96 12.75 -23.74
C ARG A 737 20.99 13.10 -22.61
N TYR A 738 20.11 12.17 -22.24
CA TYR A 738 18.96 12.44 -21.36
C TYR A 738 19.21 12.09 -19.88
N ASP A 739 20.18 11.22 -19.59
CA ASP A 739 20.55 10.81 -18.24
C ASP A 739 22.07 10.46 -18.17
N PRO A 740 22.96 11.45 -18.39
CA PRO A 740 24.41 11.23 -18.44
C PRO A 740 24.99 10.74 -17.10
N ASP A 741 24.36 11.09 -15.98
CA ASP A 741 24.78 10.69 -14.63
C ASP A 741 24.23 9.32 -14.22
N ASN A 742 23.42 8.69 -15.10
CA ASN A 742 22.76 7.42 -14.87
C ASN A 742 21.95 7.40 -13.56
N VAL A 743 21.14 8.46 -13.34
CA VAL A 743 20.21 8.59 -12.21
C VAL A 743 19.24 7.41 -12.20
N PHE A 744 18.69 7.05 -13.35
CA PHE A 744 17.79 5.90 -13.50
C PHE A 744 18.57 4.62 -13.80
N ARG A 745 19.31 4.12 -12.81
CA ARG A 745 20.14 2.90 -12.93
C ARG A 745 19.60 1.67 -12.23
N ASP A 746 18.72 1.82 -11.24
CA ASP A 746 18.21 0.69 -10.45
C ASP A 746 17.00 0.03 -11.16
N ASN A 747 17.17 -0.24 -12.45
CA ASN A 747 16.21 -0.89 -13.32
C ASN A 747 16.92 -1.96 -14.18
N PHE A 748 16.36 -2.35 -15.33
CA PHE A 748 17.12 -3.12 -16.32
C PHE A 748 18.04 -2.16 -17.08
N ASN A 749 19.16 -1.83 -16.43
CA ASN A 749 19.94 -0.63 -16.67
C ASN A 749 20.62 -0.59 -18.03
N ILE A 750 20.48 0.53 -18.72
CA ILE A 750 21.28 0.92 -19.88
C ILE A 750 22.24 2.01 -19.42
N ALA A 751 23.53 1.68 -19.28
CA ALA A 751 24.54 2.67 -18.91
C ALA A 751 24.81 3.67 -20.05
N PRO A 752 25.09 4.95 -19.77
CA PRO A 752 25.46 5.93 -20.78
C PRO A 752 26.83 5.59 -21.42
N GLY A 753 26.95 5.78 -22.73
CA GLY A 753 28.19 5.63 -23.49
C GLY A 753 28.52 4.21 -23.97
N VAL A 754 29.62 4.08 -24.72
CA VAL A 754 30.12 2.79 -25.24
C VAL A 754 31.05 2.19 -24.20
N LEU A 755 30.78 0.97 -23.71
CA LEU A 755 31.79 0.19 -23.00
C LEU A 755 33.01 0.09 -23.92
N ALA A 756 34.10 0.77 -23.58
CA ALA A 756 35.38 0.59 -24.25
C ALA A 756 35.69 -0.91 -24.24
N ARG A 757 35.93 -1.45 -25.43
CA ARG A 757 36.08 -2.89 -25.70
C ARG A 757 37.12 -3.56 -24.81
#